data_AF-L1KSN8-F1
#
_entry.id   AF-L1KSN8-F1
#
_cell.length_a   1.000
_cell.length_b   1.000
_cell.length_c   1.000
_cell.angle_alpha   90.00
_cell.angle_beta   90.00
_cell.angle_gamma   90.00
#
_symmetry.space_group_name_H-M   'P 1'
#
loop_
_entity.id
_entity.type
_entity.pdbx_description
1 polymer ?
#
loop_
_entity_poly.entity_id
_entity_poly.type
_entity_poly.pdbx_seq_one_letter_code
_entity_poly.pdbx_strand_id
1 'polypeptide(L)'
;MTSATDPRPHITETPESSVTSQSPPPATSVPSSERAPRWSLPALVGIMVLAGVLYSWNLSSSGLNSFYSAAVLSGTQSWKAWFFGSLDAGNFLTVDKPPFVLMVMGLSCRVFGFGTWQMMAPLIASALGTIWILHSSVKRVWGHGAAAVAALVLALTPITVAINRDNNPDTLLVFLMVAGAALALRAVHNGRLLPLLGSAACFGLAFNTKMLQGYIALPAVFAVYLYAANVGLVKRLVNLLLAGVALAVSSFWWAAAVSLVPADERPYIGGSTDGTAWDLIMGYNGLGRILGGEGNGGGGGGGGGGFSGTAGLGRMFNDILGGQISWLLPFSAIALVGGLVLRGRAPRTDLTRAALVLWGGWTVLHYLTFSLAEGTMHPYYTTALAPGIAALCAGGGLMLLRAFRSDKRWLWVLPAAFAITGVWAVVLLRRATDWNTWLWPTIAVVMTVAVVGLLVFRAGLSGHGAGSTDAGPGAPMRSGDSAGSDDPGTSDGSRGPGNLMRLRLFAASLAAAVVASVAGPAAYAAGEISGTGGGMGGTNPTAGPTTGNGGMGGPGGGNRTGGFPGGGGFPGGGQNGQAGGQTNGQPGGTQQGGGQMGTPPSGAPDGQTTGGQNGTQSDGTQQGGATGTPPNGTGGQAPQGGTGGMGGGPGGGMGGGGMGMGGASSELISYLKKNQDGAKWLLAVSSSQSAAQLILSSGEPVISMWGWSGSDKAMTLAKLKELVKNGELHYIQLGGGMGGGPGGNSTLSSEVTAWVQENGKEVDASEYGDSSSSDSSSNADSGSGSGSGSASQNNQSTATIYRLDPSDVG
;
A
#
# COMPACT_ATOMS: atom_id res chain seq x y z
N MET A 1 14.41 -26.52 -13.74
CA MET A 1 15.14 -26.11 -14.96
C MET A 1 14.21 -26.24 -16.17
N THR A 2 14.69 -26.07 -17.40
CA THR A 2 13.98 -26.33 -18.68
C THR A 2 13.63 -27.83 -18.83
N SER A 3 12.74 -28.29 -19.72
CA SER A 3 12.11 -27.65 -20.90
C SER A 3 10.65 -28.13 -21.09
N ALA A 4 10.05 -27.91 -22.26
CA ALA A 4 8.68 -28.28 -22.60
C ALA A 4 8.56 -29.67 -23.29
N THR A 5 7.39 -30.30 -23.10
CA THR A 5 6.78 -31.20 -24.08
C THR A 5 5.25 -31.07 -24.03
N ASP A 6 4.63 -30.99 -25.21
CA ASP A 6 3.17 -31.02 -25.41
C ASP A 6 2.82 -32.40 -25.99
N PRO A 7 2.10 -33.28 -25.24
CA PRO A 7 1.85 -34.65 -25.69
C PRO A 7 0.70 -34.69 -26.69
N ARG A 8 1.03 -34.58 -27.98
CA ARG A 8 0.13 -35.04 -29.05
C ARG A 8 0.16 -36.57 -29.12
N PRO A 9 -0.98 -37.26 -29.27
CA PRO A 9 -1.00 -38.70 -29.44
C PRO A 9 -0.37 -39.11 -30.76
N HIS A 10 0.37 -40.22 -30.75
CA HIS A 10 0.83 -40.86 -31.98
C HIS A 10 -0.35 -41.54 -32.68
N ILE A 11 -0.43 -41.40 -34.00
CA ILE A 11 -1.26 -42.25 -34.86
C ILE A 11 -0.33 -43.33 -35.43
N THR A 12 -0.68 -44.59 -35.24
CA THR A 12 0.01 -45.73 -35.85
C THR A 12 -0.55 -45.93 -37.26
N GLU A 13 0.30 -45.82 -38.28
CA GLU A 13 -0.09 -46.16 -39.65
C GLU A 13 0.02 -47.67 -39.89
N THR A 14 -1.01 -48.24 -40.51
CA THR A 14 -1.00 -49.59 -41.10
C THR A 14 -1.06 -49.47 -42.62
N PRO A 15 -0.31 -50.27 -43.38
CA PRO A 15 -0.10 -50.03 -44.81
C PRO A 15 -1.28 -50.39 -45.72
N GLU A 16 -1.38 -49.59 -46.79
CA GLU A 16 -1.94 -49.89 -48.13
C GLU A 16 -3.38 -50.38 -48.32
N SER A 17 -4.16 -49.54 -49.01
CA SER A 17 -5.11 -49.94 -50.06
C SER A 17 -5.29 -48.76 -51.03
N SER A 18 -5.23 -49.01 -52.34
CA SER A 18 -4.96 -47.98 -53.36
C SER A 18 -6.19 -47.45 -54.09
N VAL A 19 -6.36 -46.11 -54.14
CA VAL A 19 -7.31 -45.44 -55.05
C VAL A 19 -6.73 -44.11 -55.57
N THR A 20 -6.59 -44.02 -56.90
CA THR A 20 -6.31 -42.85 -57.79
C THR A 20 -5.68 -41.56 -57.23
N SER A 21 -4.55 -41.19 -57.83
CA SER A 21 -3.88 -39.90 -57.64
C SER A 21 -4.66 -38.69 -58.20
N GLN A 22 -4.93 -37.70 -57.35
CA GLN A 22 -4.96 -36.29 -57.73
C GLN A 22 -3.84 -35.57 -56.97
N SER A 23 -3.03 -34.78 -57.65
CA SER A 23 -1.97 -34.00 -57.00
C SER A 23 -2.60 -32.93 -56.11
N PRO A 24 -2.35 -32.91 -54.78
CA PRO A 24 -2.78 -31.80 -53.95
C PRO A 24 -2.04 -30.52 -54.39
N PRO A 25 -2.68 -29.34 -54.31
CA PRO A 25 -1.97 -28.08 -54.51
C PRO A 25 -0.82 -27.97 -53.50
N PRO A 26 0.31 -27.34 -53.86
CA PRO A 26 1.48 -27.27 -53.00
C PRO A 26 1.11 -26.69 -51.65
N ALA A 27 1.26 -27.50 -50.59
CA ALA A 27 0.80 -27.16 -49.26
C ALA A 27 1.46 -25.84 -48.81
N THR A 28 0.67 -24.78 -48.68
CA THR A 28 1.13 -23.49 -48.21
C THR A 28 1.77 -23.66 -46.85
N SER A 29 3.09 -23.48 -46.80
CA SER A 29 3.90 -23.77 -45.62
C SER A 29 3.37 -22.97 -44.43
N VAL A 30 2.70 -23.66 -43.50
CA VAL A 30 2.13 -23.03 -42.30
C VAL A 30 3.25 -22.25 -41.62
N PRO A 31 3.13 -20.91 -41.48
CA PRO A 31 4.25 -20.11 -41.02
C PRO A 31 4.66 -20.57 -39.62
N SER A 32 5.92 -20.99 -39.50
CA SER A 32 6.47 -21.55 -38.27
C SER A 32 6.18 -20.61 -37.09
N SER A 33 5.69 -21.16 -35.98
CA SER A 33 5.38 -20.38 -34.78
C SER A 33 6.56 -19.48 -34.40
N GLU A 34 6.32 -18.17 -34.28
CA GLU A 34 7.39 -17.18 -34.09
C GLU A 34 8.30 -17.58 -32.91
N ARG A 35 9.52 -18.03 -33.24
CA ARG A 35 10.50 -18.45 -32.25
C ARG A 35 10.77 -17.27 -31.32
N ALA A 36 10.56 -17.46 -30.02
CA ALA A 36 10.58 -16.39 -29.02
C ALA A 36 11.87 -15.53 -29.16
N PRO A 37 11.76 -14.18 -29.16
CA PRO A 37 12.90 -13.31 -29.42
C PRO A 37 14.05 -13.59 -28.46
N ARG A 38 15.28 -13.72 -28.98
CA ARG A 38 16.47 -14.13 -28.21
C ARG A 38 16.75 -13.23 -27.00
N TRP A 39 16.34 -11.97 -27.05
CA TRP A 39 16.45 -11.00 -25.95
C TRP A 39 15.41 -11.18 -24.82
N SER A 40 14.29 -11.87 -25.06
CA SER A 40 13.14 -11.86 -24.13
C SER A 40 13.41 -12.59 -22.82
N LEU A 41 14.20 -13.67 -22.82
CA LEU A 41 14.58 -14.36 -21.59
C LEU A 41 15.69 -13.58 -20.84
N PRO A 42 16.80 -13.14 -21.47
CA PRO A 42 17.77 -12.24 -20.85
C PRO A 42 17.14 -10.97 -20.23
N ALA A 43 16.19 -10.32 -20.92
CA ALA A 43 15.51 -9.13 -20.40
C ALA A 43 14.68 -9.45 -19.14
N LEU A 44 13.93 -10.56 -19.12
CA LEU A 44 13.22 -10.99 -17.92
C LEU A 44 14.19 -11.33 -16.78
N VAL A 45 15.28 -12.06 -17.06
CA VAL A 45 16.28 -12.40 -16.04
C VAL A 45 16.93 -11.13 -15.48
N GLY A 46 17.29 -10.16 -16.32
CA GLY A 46 17.84 -8.87 -15.88
C GLY A 46 16.87 -8.08 -14.98
N ILE A 47 15.58 -8.05 -15.32
CA ILE A 47 14.55 -7.42 -14.49
C ILE A 47 14.35 -8.17 -13.15
N MET A 48 14.39 -9.50 -13.17
CA MET A 48 14.26 -10.32 -11.96
C MET A 48 15.49 -10.20 -11.04
N VAL A 49 16.69 -10.06 -11.61
CA VAL A 49 17.92 -9.76 -10.85
C VAL A 49 17.88 -8.34 -10.29
N LEU A 50 17.48 -7.34 -11.09
CA LEU A 50 17.31 -5.95 -10.63
C LEU A 50 16.31 -5.87 -9.46
N ALA A 51 15.13 -6.48 -9.61
CA ALA A 51 14.13 -6.57 -8.56
C ALA A 51 14.65 -7.34 -7.34
N GLY A 52 15.35 -8.46 -7.54
CA GLY A 52 15.96 -9.24 -6.46
C GLY A 52 16.99 -8.45 -5.66
N VAL A 53 17.86 -7.69 -6.33
CA VAL A 53 18.81 -6.77 -5.69
C VAL A 53 18.05 -5.67 -4.94
N LEU A 54 17.14 -4.95 -5.60
CA LEU A 54 16.37 -3.88 -4.97
C LEU A 54 15.62 -4.37 -3.71
N TYR A 55 14.87 -5.47 -3.81
CA TYR A 55 14.05 -5.99 -2.70
C TYR A 55 14.88 -6.67 -1.59
N SER A 56 16.16 -6.97 -1.82
CA SER A 56 17.04 -7.57 -0.80
C SER A 56 18.15 -6.64 -0.30
N TRP A 57 18.28 -5.45 -0.88
CA TRP A 57 19.34 -4.51 -0.53
C TRP A 57 19.21 -4.03 0.92
N ASN A 58 20.30 -4.16 1.67
CA ASN A 58 20.48 -3.64 3.02
C ASN A 58 19.39 -4.01 4.04
N LEU A 59 18.69 -5.15 3.87
CA LEU A 59 17.59 -5.58 4.75
C LEU A 59 17.97 -5.60 6.24
N SER A 60 19.20 -6.00 6.56
CA SER A 60 19.69 -6.10 7.94
C SER A 60 19.82 -4.75 8.66
N SER A 61 19.82 -3.62 7.95
CA SER A 61 19.74 -2.27 8.56
C SER A 61 18.36 -1.62 8.41
N SER A 62 17.35 -2.30 7.81
CA SER A 62 16.05 -1.70 7.52
C SER A 62 15.12 -1.54 8.72
N GLY A 63 15.35 -2.23 9.84
CA GLY A 63 14.46 -2.16 11.01
C GLY A 63 13.01 -2.58 10.69
N LEU A 64 12.82 -3.84 10.28
CA LEU A 64 11.52 -4.42 9.88
C LEU A 64 10.43 -4.21 10.95
N ASN A 65 9.15 -4.15 10.52
CA ASN A 65 8.01 -3.96 11.43
C ASN A 65 8.05 -4.94 12.62
N SER A 66 8.22 -4.39 13.82
CA SER A 66 8.42 -5.17 15.05
C SER A 66 7.21 -6.03 15.41
N PHE A 67 5.99 -5.53 15.15
CA PHE A 67 4.74 -6.21 15.51
C PHE A 67 4.58 -7.57 14.82
N TYR A 68 4.90 -7.67 13.53
CA TYR A 68 4.92 -8.96 12.83
C TYR A 68 6.20 -9.74 13.09
N SER A 69 7.33 -9.08 13.38
CA SER A 69 8.58 -9.76 13.75
C SER A 69 8.44 -10.56 15.06
N ALA A 70 7.80 -9.97 16.07
CA ALA A 70 7.52 -10.61 17.35
C ALA A 70 6.57 -11.81 17.18
N ALA A 71 5.48 -11.66 16.42
CA ALA A 71 4.57 -12.76 16.14
C ALA A 71 5.23 -13.91 15.33
N VAL A 72 6.18 -13.59 14.44
CA VAL A 72 7.01 -14.61 13.76
C VAL A 72 7.95 -15.31 14.75
N LEU A 73 8.63 -14.58 15.66
CA LEU A 73 9.48 -15.16 16.70
C LEU A 73 8.68 -16.10 17.61
N SER A 74 7.53 -15.64 18.12
CA SER A 74 6.57 -16.43 18.89
C SER A 74 6.10 -17.67 18.12
N GLY A 75 5.89 -17.55 16.81
CA GLY A 75 5.60 -18.66 15.89
C GLY A 75 6.77 -19.61 15.60
N THR A 76 8.02 -19.25 15.93
CA THR A 76 9.15 -20.21 15.94
C THR A 76 9.25 -20.97 17.26
N GLN A 77 8.82 -20.37 18.37
CA GLN A 77 8.82 -20.98 19.69
C GLN A 77 7.59 -21.90 19.87
N SER A 78 6.38 -21.38 19.73
CA SER A 78 5.12 -22.07 20.02
C SER A 78 4.34 -22.41 18.75
N TRP A 79 3.92 -23.68 18.59
CA TRP A 79 3.02 -24.09 17.49
C TRP A 79 1.61 -23.50 17.65
N LYS A 80 1.18 -23.24 18.88
CA LYS A 80 -0.09 -22.56 19.18
C LYS A 80 -0.04 -21.11 18.68
N ALA A 81 1.03 -20.39 19.03
CA ALA A 81 1.27 -19.03 18.52
C ALA A 81 1.37 -18.98 16.99
N TRP A 82 2.06 -19.94 16.37
CA TRP A 82 2.14 -20.07 14.92
C TRP A 82 0.76 -20.28 14.24
N PHE A 83 -0.14 -21.05 14.86
CA PHE A 83 -1.47 -21.32 14.32
C PHE A 83 -2.43 -20.13 14.46
N PHE A 84 -2.40 -19.42 15.59
CA PHE A 84 -3.28 -18.27 15.83
C PHE A 84 -2.73 -16.94 15.29
N GLY A 85 -1.42 -16.82 15.04
CA GLY A 85 -0.77 -15.54 14.79
C GLY A 85 -0.58 -14.73 16.08
N SER A 86 -0.30 -15.42 17.19
CA SER A 86 -0.11 -14.80 18.50
C SER A 86 1.13 -13.93 18.53
N LEU A 87 1.00 -12.74 19.14
CA LEU A 87 2.08 -11.79 19.31
C LEU A 87 3.18 -12.38 20.20
N ASP A 88 2.79 -13.04 21.28
CA ASP A 88 3.64 -13.70 22.27
C ASP A 88 3.55 -15.24 22.20
N ALA A 89 4.61 -15.94 22.59
CA ALA A 89 4.62 -17.41 22.60
C ALA A 89 3.77 -18.03 23.72
N GLY A 90 3.50 -17.29 24.79
CA GLY A 90 2.56 -17.62 25.87
C GLY A 90 1.10 -17.60 25.42
N ASN A 91 0.84 -17.08 24.22
CA ASN A 91 -0.41 -17.12 23.47
C ASN A 91 -1.56 -16.36 24.17
N PHE A 92 -1.32 -15.08 24.49
CA PHE A 92 -2.30 -14.18 25.10
C PHE A 92 -3.15 -13.43 24.05
N LEU A 93 -2.51 -12.78 23.07
CA LEU A 93 -3.17 -11.90 22.07
C LEU A 93 -2.63 -12.16 20.66
N THR A 94 -3.47 -12.12 19.62
CA THR A 94 -3.02 -12.18 18.22
C THR A 94 -2.66 -10.81 17.64
N VAL A 95 -1.91 -10.81 16.53
CA VAL A 95 -1.85 -9.62 15.68
C VAL A 95 -3.25 -9.25 15.15
N ASP A 96 -3.40 -8.03 14.64
CA ASP A 96 -4.66 -7.48 14.11
C ASP A 96 -5.12 -8.10 12.78
N LYS A 97 -4.67 -9.33 12.44
CA LYS A 97 -4.76 -9.92 11.09
C LYS A 97 -4.81 -11.46 11.13
N PRO A 98 -5.39 -12.09 10.09
CA PRO A 98 -5.34 -13.55 9.93
C PRO A 98 -3.89 -13.99 9.62
N PRO A 99 -3.46 -15.19 10.06
CA PRO A 99 -2.05 -15.48 10.25
C PRO A 99 -1.30 -15.99 9.00
N PHE A 100 -1.88 -16.05 7.80
CA PHE A 100 -1.26 -16.82 6.69
C PHE A 100 0.14 -16.33 6.30
N VAL A 101 0.42 -15.02 6.36
CA VAL A 101 1.79 -14.52 6.15
C VAL A 101 2.72 -14.85 7.32
N LEU A 102 2.23 -14.82 8.56
CA LEU A 102 3.00 -15.20 9.74
C LEU A 102 3.29 -16.71 9.75
N MET A 103 2.38 -17.53 9.25
CA MET A 103 2.59 -18.97 9.05
C MET A 103 3.73 -19.22 8.06
N VAL A 104 3.71 -18.54 6.90
CA VAL A 104 4.74 -18.64 5.86
C VAL A 104 6.12 -18.15 6.34
N MET A 105 6.17 -16.98 6.97
CA MET A 105 7.41 -16.43 7.54
C MET A 105 7.91 -17.27 8.72
N GLY A 106 7.01 -17.67 9.62
CA GLY A 106 7.27 -18.49 10.80
C GLY A 106 7.82 -19.86 10.45
N LEU A 107 7.30 -20.56 9.44
CA LEU A 107 7.88 -21.82 8.97
C LEU A 107 9.31 -21.62 8.44
N SER A 108 9.56 -20.54 7.68
CA SER A 108 10.90 -20.22 7.18
C SER A 108 11.88 -19.99 8.33
N CYS A 109 11.52 -19.16 9.31
CA CYS A 109 12.33 -18.92 10.52
C CYS A 109 12.47 -20.17 11.41
N ARG A 110 11.47 -21.06 11.46
CA ARG A 110 11.51 -22.31 12.25
C ARG A 110 12.36 -23.41 11.60
N VAL A 111 12.63 -23.32 10.29
CA VAL A 111 13.53 -24.21 9.54
C VAL A 111 14.96 -23.67 9.45
N PHE A 112 15.14 -22.35 9.30
CA PHE A 112 16.44 -21.73 9.03
C PHE A 112 16.98 -20.84 10.18
N GLY A 113 16.31 -20.84 11.34
CA GLY A 113 16.57 -19.94 12.45
C GLY A 113 15.85 -18.60 12.31
N PHE A 114 15.51 -17.95 13.44
CA PHE A 114 14.91 -16.62 13.41
C PHE A 114 15.93 -15.57 12.96
N GLY A 115 15.56 -14.73 12.00
CA GLY A 115 16.42 -13.68 11.47
C GLY A 115 15.82 -12.98 10.26
N THR A 116 16.34 -11.79 9.96
CA THR A 116 15.87 -10.90 8.87
C THR A 116 15.76 -11.63 7.53
N TRP A 117 16.80 -12.37 7.14
CA TRP A 117 16.87 -13.04 5.85
C TRP A 117 15.93 -14.24 5.76
N GLN A 118 15.84 -15.03 6.82
CA GLN A 118 14.94 -16.18 6.92
C GLN A 118 13.48 -15.75 6.85
N MET A 119 13.14 -14.64 7.51
CA MET A 119 11.80 -14.05 7.47
C MET A 119 11.48 -13.51 6.07
N MET A 120 12.42 -12.81 5.42
CA MET A 120 12.20 -12.14 4.13
C MET A 120 12.32 -13.02 2.89
N ALA A 121 13.07 -14.12 2.92
CA ALA A 121 13.19 -15.06 1.80
C ALA A 121 11.86 -15.46 1.14
N PRO A 122 10.80 -15.90 1.87
CA PRO A 122 9.52 -16.22 1.25
C PRO A 122 8.75 -15.01 0.72
N LEU A 123 8.91 -13.81 1.30
CA LEU A 123 8.28 -12.59 0.79
C LEU A 123 8.95 -12.12 -0.50
N ILE A 124 10.29 -12.09 -0.55
CA ILE A 124 11.05 -11.74 -1.76
C ILE A 124 10.75 -12.74 -2.89
N ALA A 125 10.66 -14.04 -2.57
CA ALA A 125 10.23 -15.07 -3.53
C ALA A 125 8.80 -14.80 -4.05
N SER A 126 7.88 -14.33 -3.21
CA SER A 126 6.52 -13.94 -3.60
C SER A 126 6.51 -12.68 -4.47
N ALA A 127 7.33 -11.67 -4.15
CA ALA A 127 7.49 -10.46 -4.96
C ALA A 127 8.04 -10.77 -6.36
N LEU A 128 9.09 -11.58 -6.46
CA LEU A 128 9.64 -12.07 -7.72
C LEU A 128 8.64 -12.94 -8.48
N GLY A 129 7.90 -13.80 -7.77
CA GLY A 129 6.79 -14.58 -8.32
C GLY A 129 5.70 -13.70 -8.93
N THR A 130 5.39 -12.56 -8.31
CA THR A 130 4.42 -11.57 -8.80
C THR A 130 4.86 -10.99 -10.15
N ILE A 131 6.12 -10.55 -10.24
CA ILE A 131 6.71 -10.03 -11.49
C ILE A 131 6.64 -11.10 -12.60
N TRP A 132 7.04 -12.33 -12.29
CA TRP A 132 7.02 -13.44 -13.25
C TRP A 132 5.61 -13.80 -13.73
N ILE A 133 4.61 -13.82 -12.83
CA ILE A 133 3.21 -14.11 -13.16
C ILE A 133 2.60 -12.96 -13.97
N LEU A 134 2.85 -11.70 -13.62
CA LEU A 134 2.38 -10.53 -14.35
C LEU A 134 2.98 -10.49 -15.77
N HIS A 135 4.31 -10.60 -15.88
CA HIS A 135 5.02 -10.74 -17.15
C HIS A 135 4.40 -11.85 -18.01
N SER A 136 4.22 -13.05 -17.43
CA SER A 136 3.67 -14.21 -18.14
C SER A 136 2.20 -14.03 -18.54
N SER A 137 1.45 -13.18 -17.84
CA SER A 137 0.05 -12.87 -18.17
C SER A 137 -0.01 -11.84 -19.31
N VAL A 138 0.75 -10.75 -19.20
CA VAL A 138 0.86 -9.73 -20.24
C VAL A 138 1.44 -10.32 -21.54
N LYS A 139 2.45 -11.20 -21.45
CA LYS A 139 3.04 -11.92 -22.59
C LYS A 139 2.02 -12.69 -23.44
N ARG A 140 1.03 -13.34 -22.80
CA ARG A 140 0.00 -14.14 -23.50
C ARG A 140 -0.99 -13.30 -24.31
N VAL A 141 -1.15 -12.02 -23.97
CA VAL A 141 -2.16 -11.13 -24.58
C VAL A 141 -1.52 -10.10 -25.52
N TRP A 142 -0.40 -9.51 -25.11
CA TRP A 142 0.25 -8.39 -25.79
C TRP A 142 1.67 -8.70 -26.29
N GLY A 143 2.20 -9.89 -25.99
CA GLY A 143 3.50 -10.35 -26.46
C GLY A 143 4.69 -9.85 -25.64
N HIS A 144 5.89 -10.23 -26.10
CA HIS A 144 7.16 -10.10 -25.36
C HIS A 144 7.52 -8.66 -24.96
N GLY A 145 7.28 -7.67 -25.83
CA GLY A 145 7.64 -6.27 -25.55
C GLY A 145 6.84 -5.68 -24.40
N ALA A 146 5.51 -5.82 -24.43
CA ALA A 146 4.64 -5.41 -23.32
C ALA A 146 4.99 -6.17 -22.03
N ALA A 147 5.27 -7.47 -22.13
CA ALA A 147 5.62 -8.28 -20.95
C ALA A 147 6.85 -7.75 -20.21
N ALA A 148 7.90 -7.38 -20.92
CA ALA A 148 9.10 -6.78 -20.34
C ALA A 148 8.83 -5.40 -19.72
N VAL A 149 8.01 -4.56 -20.37
CA VAL A 149 7.60 -3.25 -19.81
C VAL A 149 6.78 -3.43 -18.52
N ALA A 150 5.81 -4.36 -18.49
CA ALA A 150 5.02 -4.62 -17.28
C ALA A 150 5.87 -5.13 -16.12
N ALA A 151 6.84 -6.01 -16.41
CA ALA A 151 7.78 -6.50 -15.41
C ALA A 151 8.65 -5.37 -14.84
N LEU A 152 9.21 -4.52 -15.71
CA LEU A 152 10.06 -3.39 -15.31
C LEU A 152 9.29 -2.32 -14.53
N VAL A 153 8.05 -1.99 -14.94
CA VAL A 153 7.21 -1.00 -14.23
C VAL A 153 6.86 -1.48 -12.82
N LEU A 154 6.49 -2.76 -12.65
CA LEU A 154 6.23 -3.32 -11.31
C LEU A 154 7.52 -3.36 -10.47
N ALA A 155 8.65 -3.74 -11.06
CA ALA A 155 9.95 -3.79 -10.38
C ALA A 155 10.49 -2.42 -9.91
N LEU A 156 10.02 -1.33 -10.53
CA LEU A 156 10.46 0.05 -10.25
C LEU A 156 9.34 0.95 -9.70
N THR A 157 8.21 0.38 -9.26
CA THR A 157 7.19 1.17 -8.56
C THR A 157 7.66 1.44 -7.12
N PRO A 158 7.77 2.72 -6.68
CA PRO A 158 8.42 3.07 -5.42
C PRO A 158 7.87 2.32 -4.21
N ILE A 159 6.54 2.35 -4.02
CA ILE A 159 5.90 1.68 -2.89
C ILE A 159 6.01 0.15 -2.93
N THR A 160 6.14 -0.42 -4.13
CA THR A 160 6.40 -1.85 -4.30
C THR A 160 7.83 -2.21 -3.90
N VAL A 161 8.81 -1.33 -4.16
CA VAL A 161 10.19 -1.53 -3.67
C VAL A 161 10.28 -1.33 -2.15
N ALA A 162 9.54 -0.36 -1.58
CA ALA A 162 9.47 -0.16 -0.14
C ALA A 162 8.90 -1.37 0.61
N ILE A 163 7.72 -1.84 0.20
CA ILE A 163 6.99 -2.90 0.91
C ILE A 163 7.62 -4.30 0.75
N ASN A 164 8.35 -4.54 -0.35
CA ASN A 164 9.08 -5.79 -0.56
C ASN A 164 10.40 -5.87 0.24
N ARG A 165 10.79 -4.77 0.91
CA ARG A 165 11.94 -4.71 1.86
C ARG A 165 11.49 -4.72 3.33
N ASP A 166 10.22 -5.02 3.58
CA ASP A 166 9.57 -5.05 4.89
C ASP A 166 8.74 -6.34 5.08
N ASN A 167 8.39 -6.68 6.33
CA ASN A 167 7.66 -7.90 6.70
C ASN A 167 6.13 -7.76 6.80
N ASN A 168 5.57 -6.62 6.39
CA ASN A 168 4.14 -6.41 6.23
C ASN A 168 3.46 -7.45 5.28
N PRO A 169 2.16 -7.76 5.49
CA PRO A 169 1.41 -8.77 4.73
C PRO A 169 1.26 -8.53 3.21
N ASP A 170 1.37 -7.28 2.76
CA ASP A 170 0.97 -6.87 1.41
C ASP A 170 1.79 -7.55 0.29
N THR A 171 3.04 -7.93 0.56
CA THR A 171 3.91 -8.63 -0.40
C THR A 171 3.38 -10.01 -0.78
N LEU A 172 2.94 -10.81 0.21
CA LEU A 172 2.28 -12.10 -0.04
C LEU A 172 0.85 -11.90 -0.59
N LEU A 173 0.16 -10.88 -0.09
CA LEU A 173 -1.20 -10.53 -0.54
C LEU A 173 -1.24 -10.29 -2.05
N VAL A 174 -0.37 -9.42 -2.56
CA VAL A 174 -0.32 -9.06 -3.99
C VAL A 174 0.11 -10.25 -4.85
N PHE A 175 1.01 -11.11 -4.39
CA PHE A 175 1.37 -12.35 -5.09
C PHE A 175 0.15 -13.26 -5.30
N LEU A 176 -0.59 -13.55 -4.23
CA LEU A 176 -1.80 -14.39 -4.28
C LEU A 176 -2.88 -13.76 -5.17
N MET A 177 -3.09 -12.45 -5.02
CA MET A 177 -4.01 -11.65 -5.83
C MET A 177 -3.69 -11.69 -7.34
N VAL A 178 -2.42 -11.51 -7.72
CA VAL A 178 -1.96 -11.55 -9.12
C VAL A 178 -1.97 -12.97 -9.67
N ALA A 179 -1.65 -13.99 -8.85
CA ALA A 179 -1.82 -15.40 -9.20
C ALA A 179 -3.30 -15.72 -9.50
N GLY A 180 -4.22 -15.23 -8.66
CA GLY A 180 -5.66 -15.34 -8.85
C GLY A 180 -6.12 -14.74 -10.18
N ALA A 181 -5.81 -13.45 -10.43
CA ALA A 181 -6.13 -12.78 -11.70
C ALA A 181 -5.56 -13.52 -12.93
N ALA A 182 -4.32 -14.00 -12.85
CA ALA A 182 -3.67 -14.75 -13.92
C ALA A 182 -4.32 -16.12 -14.17
N LEU A 183 -4.85 -16.78 -13.13
CA LEU A 183 -5.60 -18.04 -13.24
C LEU A 183 -7.03 -17.82 -13.76
N ALA A 184 -7.71 -16.76 -13.32
CA ALA A 184 -9.00 -16.34 -13.86
C ALA A 184 -8.92 -16.03 -15.36
N LEU A 185 -7.90 -15.28 -15.81
CA LEU A 185 -7.71 -14.98 -17.23
C LEU A 185 -7.45 -16.25 -18.08
N ARG A 186 -6.78 -17.26 -17.51
CA ARG A 186 -6.67 -18.60 -18.13
C ARG A 186 -8.01 -19.34 -18.14
N ALA A 187 -8.85 -19.20 -17.12
CA ALA A 187 -10.19 -19.80 -17.08
C ALA A 187 -11.11 -19.18 -18.15
N VAL A 188 -11.05 -17.86 -18.34
CA VAL A 188 -11.77 -17.14 -19.41
C VAL A 188 -11.37 -17.62 -20.79
N HIS A 189 -10.07 -17.71 -21.05
CA HIS A 189 -9.53 -18.15 -22.34
C HIS A 189 -9.85 -19.63 -22.64
N ASN A 190 -9.60 -20.52 -21.68
CA ASN A 190 -9.66 -21.97 -21.91
C ASN A 190 -11.03 -22.59 -21.62
N GLY A 191 -11.97 -21.86 -21.00
CA GLY A 191 -13.26 -22.39 -20.54
C GLY A 191 -13.18 -23.47 -19.44
N ARG A 192 -11.99 -23.72 -18.87
CA ARG A 192 -11.73 -24.80 -17.90
C ARG A 192 -12.06 -24.35 -16.47
N LEU A 193 -12.62 -25.27 -15.67
CA LEU A 193 -13.00 -25.06 -14.28
C LEU A 193 -11.77 -24.96 -13.34
N LEU A 194 -10.78 -25.84 -13.47
CA LEU A 194 -9.64 -25.90 -12.53
C LEU A 194 -8.88 -24.57 -12.36
N PRO A 195 -8.59 -23.76 -13.41
CA PRO A 195 -8.01 -22.43 -13.21
C PRO A 195 -8.95 -21.43 -12.51
N LEU A 196 -10.27 -21.60 -12.60
CA LEU A 196 -11.21 -20.76 -11.83
C LEU A 196 -11.24 -21.15 -10.35
N LEU A 197 -11.21 -22.45 -10.03
CA LEU A 197 -11.08 -22.93 -8.65
C LEU A 197 -9.72 -22.53 -8.05
N GLY A 198 -8.64 -22.62 -8.82
CA GLY A 198 -7.33 -22.12 -8.42
C GLY A 198 -7.31 -20.60 -8.21
N SER A 199 -8.06 -19.84 -9.02
CA SER A 199 -8.26 -18.40 -8.78
C SER A 199 -8.98 -18.15 -7.46
N ALA A 200 -10.09 -18.84 -7.19
CA ALA A 200 -10.83 -18.74 -5.94
C ALA A 200 -9.96 -19.09 -4.72
N ALA A 201 -9.20 -20.18 -4.80
CA ALA A 201 -8.23 -20.57 -3.77
C ALA A 201 -7.20 -19.46 -3.50
N CYS A 202 -6.60 -18.86 -4.54
CA CYS A 202 -5.66 -17.75 -4.38
C CYS A 202 -6.31 -16.52 -3.72
N PHE A 203 -7.55 -16.17 -4.09
CA PHE A 203 -8.26 -15.04 -3.48
C PHE A 203 -8.66 -15.29 -2.01
N GLY A 204 -8.93 -16.54 -1.61
CA GLY A 204 -9.20 -16.85 -0.20
C GLY A 204 -7.95 -16.99 0.68
N LEU A 205 -6.82 -17.40 0.09
CA LEU A 205 -5.52 -17.26 0.77
C LEU A 205 -5.11 -15.78 0.89
N ALA A 206 -5.45 -14.93 -0.09
CA ALA A 206 -5.29 -13.48 0.04
C ALA A 206 -6.18 -12.91 1.16
N PHE A 207 -7.42 -13.40 1.32
CA PHE A 207 -8.26 -13.09 2.47
C PHE A 207 -7.61 -13.53 3.79
N ASN A 208 -7.06 -14.74 3.89
CA ASN A 208 -6.28 -15.17 5.06
C ASN A 208 -4.93 -14.46 5.24
N THR A 209 -4.55 -13.58 4.31
CA THR A 209 -3.36 -12.71 4.44
C THR A 209 -3.74 -11.30 4.93
N LYS A 210 -4.86 -10.73 4.47
CA LYS A 210 -5.27 -9.35 4.84
C LYS A 210 -6.76 -9.03 4.67
N MET A 211 -7.64 -9.98 5.02
CA MET A 211 -9.11 -9.87 5.01
C MET A 211 -9.66 -9.25 3.71
N LEU A 212 -10.59 -8.28 3.78
CA LEU A 212 -11.25 -7.70 2.61
C LEU A 212 -10.31 -7.00 1.63
N GLN A 213 -9.08 -6.60 2.02
CA GLN A 213 -8.13 -6.05 1.06
C GLN A 213 -7.77 -7.08 -0.03
N GLY A 214 -7.73 -8.38 0.31
CA GLY A 214 -7.53 -9.45 -0.66
C GLY A 214 -8.68 -9.62 -1.66
N TYR A 215 -9.88 -9.12 -1.35
CA TYR A 215 -11.06 -9.22 -2.19
C TYR A 215 -11.28 -8.03 -3.14
N ILE A 216 -10.53 -6.93 -3.04
CA ILE A 216 -10.83 -5.67 -3.77
C ILE A 216 -10.96 -5.88 -5.28
N ALA A 217 -10.13 -6.72 -5.91
CA ALA A 217 -10.23 -7.03 -7.34
C ALA A 217 -11.12 -8.23 -7.70
N LEU A 218 -11.66 -8.96 -6.72
CA LEU A 218 -12.52 -10.13 -6.96
C LEU A 218 -13.78 -9.79 -7.78
N PRO A 219 -14.46 -8.62 -7.61
CA PRO A 219 -15.57 -8.22 -8.48
C PRO A 219 -15.18 -8.11 -9.96
N ALA A 220 -13.98 -7.62 -10.27
CA ALA A 220 -13.49 -7.56 -11.65
C ALA A 220 -13.21 -8.96 -12.22
N VAL A 221 -12.64 -9.87 -11.41
CA VAL A 221 -12.44 -11.29 -11.77
C VAL A 221 -13.78 -11.98 -12.06
N PHE A 222 -14.77 -11.81 -11.18
CA PHE A 222 -16.12 -12.34 -11.34
C PHE A 222 -16.78 -11.82 -12.63
N ALA A 223 -16.80 -10.50 -12.81
CA ALA A 223 -17.44 -9.85 -13.95
C ALA A 223 -16.81 -10.27 -15.29
N VAL A 224 -15.48 -10.36 -15.34
CA VAL A 224 -14.76 -10.78 -16.56
C VAL A 224 -15.02 -12.25 -16.88
N TYR A 225 -15.10 -13.14 -15.88
CA TYR A 225 -15.48 -14.53 -16.13
C TYR A 225 -16.94 -14.67 -16.62
N LEU A 226 -17.87 -14.00 -15.94
CA LEU A 226 -19.29 -14.02 -16.30
C LEU A 226 -19.53 -13.45 -17.72
N TYR A 227 -18.85 -12.37 -18.10
CA TYR A 227 -19.00 -11.70 -19.40
C TYR A 227 -18.23 -12.41 -20.53
N ALA A 228 -16.93 -12.64 -20.35
CA ALA A 228 -16.01 -12.94 -21.44
C ALA A 228 -15.80 -14.43 -21.70
N ALA A 229 -15.99 -15.32 -20.71
CA ALA A 229 -15.68 -16.74 -20.87
C ALA A 229 -16.43 -17.38 -22.06
N ASN A 230 -15.74 -18.25 -22.82
CA ASN A 230 -16.31 -18.89 -24.01
C ASN A 230 -17.02 -20.22 -23.69
N VAL A 231 -17.95 -20.20 -22.73
CA VAL A 231 -18.83 -21.33 -22.37
C VAL A 231 -20.29 -20.86 -22.24
N GLY A 232 -21.25 -21.77 -22.32
CA GLY A 232 -22.68 -21.46 -22.16
C GLY A 232 -23.01 -20.85 -20.79
N LEU A 233 -24.05 -20.01 -20.70
CA LEU A 233 -24.36 -19.21 -19.51
C LEU A 233 -24.55 -20.06 -18.25
N VAL A 234 -25.35 -21.13 -18.31
CA VAL A 234 -25.56 -22.06 -17.18
C VAL A 234 -24.21 -22.63 -16.68
N LYS A 235 -23.30 -22.99 -17.59
CA LYS A 235 -21.96 -23.48 -17.23
C LYS A 235 -21.07 -22.40 -16.61
N ARG A 236 -21.29 -21.10 -16.90
CA ARG A 236 -20.62 -20.01 -16.16
C ARG A 236 -21.15 -19.93 -14.75
N LEU A 237 -22.46 -19.96 -14.56
CA LEU A 237 -23.10 -19.89 -13.25
C LEU A 237 -22.70 -21.08 -12.37
N VAL A 238 -22.72 -22.30 -12.90
CA VAL A 238 -22.23 -23.50 -12.19
C VAL A 238 -20.74 -23.40 -11.85
N ASN A 239 -19.89 -22.99 -12.81
CA ASN A 239 -18.46 -22.83 -12.52
C ASN A 239 -18.20 -21.72 -11.47
N LEU A 240 -18.97 -20.63 -11.49
CA LEU A 240 -18.91 -19.55 -10.50
C LEU A 240 -19.43 -19.98 -9.13
N LEU A 241 -20.46 -20.82 -9.06
CA LEU A 241 -20.94 -21.42 -7.81
C LEU A 241 -19.86 -22.31 -7.17
N LEU A 242 -19.26 -23.20 -7.95
CA LEU A 242 -18.16 -24.07 -7.50
C LEU A 242 -16.92 -23.25 -7.10
N ALA A 243 -16.64 -22.15 -7.80
CA ALA A 243 -15.60 -21.20 -7.40
C ALA A 243 -15.95 -20.43 -6.13
N GLY A 244 -17.23 -20.11 -5.90
CA GLY A 244 -17.73 -19.49 -4.66
C GLY A 244 -17.57 -20.42 -3.46
N VAL A 245 -17.84 -21.71 -3.62
CA VAL A 245 -17.56 -22.72 -2.58
C VAL A 245 -16.06 -22.84 -2.31
N ALA A 246 -15.24 -22.94 -3.36
CA ALA A 246 -13.78 -23.01 -3.21
C ALA A 246 -13.20 -21.75 -2.53
N LEU A 247 -13.75 -20.57 -2.84
CA LEU A 247 -13.41 -19.30 -2.18
C LEU A 247 -13.81 -19.31 -0.70
N ALA A 248 -15.06 -19.67 -0.39
CA ALA A 248 -15.54 -19.68 0.99
C ALA A 248 -14.70 -20.62 1.87
N VAL A 249 -14.37 -21.82 1.38
CA VAL A 249 -13.50 -22.77 2.08
C VAL A 249 -12.08 -22.20 2.25
N SER A 250 -11.47 -21.68 1.19
CA SER A 250 -10.10 -21.13 1.27
C SER A 250 -9.99 -19.82 2.04
N SER A 251 -11.09 -19.09 2.25
CA SER A 251 -11.17 -17.85 3.03
C SER A 251 -11.49 -18.08 4.50
N PHE A 252 -12.44 -18.96 4.83
CA PHE A 252 -13.02 -19.02 6.18
C PHE A 252 -12.54 -20.20 7.03
N TRP A 253 -11.68 -21.09 6.51
CA TRP A 253 -11.16 -22.24 7.27
C TRP A 253 -10.52 -21.86 8.61
N TRP A 254 -9.72 -20.78 8.66
CA TRP A 254 -9.06 -20.35 9.88
C TRP A 254 -10.06 -19.77 10.89
N ALA A 255 -10.93 -18.86 10.45
CA ALA A 255 -11.97 -18.29 11.31
C ALA A 255 -12.93 -19.36 11.86
N ALA A 256 -13.27 -20.36 11.05
CA ALA A 256 -14.04 -21.53 11.48
C ALA A 256 -13.26 -22.37 12.53
N ALA A 257 -11.98 -22.67 12.29
CA ALA A 257 -11.15 -23.42 13.24
C ALA A 257 -10.98 -22.67 14.58
N VAL A 258 -10.72 -21.36 14.56
CA VAL A 258 -10.68 -20.51 15.77
C VAL A 258 -12.02 -20.48 16.50
N SER A 259 -13.14 -20.55 15.77
CA SER A 259 -14.50 -20.61 16.35
C SER A 259 -14.82 -21.96 17.00
N LEU A 260 -14.07 -23.02 16.68
CA LEU A 260 -14.23 -24.37 17.25
C LEU A 260 -13.35 -24.61 18.48
N VAL A 261 -12.39 -23.73 18.77
CA VAL A 261 -11.59 -23.76 20.01
C VAL A 261 -12.31 -22.95 21.09
N PRO A 262 -12.43 -23.45 22.34
CA PRO A 262 -12.97 -22.71 23.47
C PRO A 262 -12.30 -21.34 23.68
N ALA A 263 -13.02 -20.39 24.26
CA ALA A 263 -12.58 -19.00 24.41
C ALA A 263 -11.41 -18.85 25.43
N ASP A 264 -11.41 -19.71 26.44
CA ASP A 264 -10.37 -19.91 27.46
C ASP A 264 -9.15 -20.69 26.93
N GLU A 265 -9.34 -21.58 25.95
CA GLU A 265 -8.24 -22.32 25.32
C GLU A 265 -7.51 -21.55 24.20
N ARG A 266 -8.00 -20.38 23.76
CA ARG A 266 -7.46 -19.63 22.61
C ARG A 266 -6.97 -18.23 23.01
N PRO A 267 -6.12 -17.57 22.19
CA PRO A 267 -5.73 -16.19 22.46
C PRO A 267 -6.89 -15.24 22.16
N TYR A 268 -6.89 -14.05 22.77
CA TYR A 268 -7.76 -12.97 22.32
C TYR A 268 -7.40 -12.60 20.88
N ILE A 269 -8.40 -12.45 20.00
CA ILE A 269 -8.16 -12.09 18.60
C ILE A 269 -7.98 -10.57 18.50
N GLY A 270 -6.75 -10.12 18.24
CA GLY A 270 -6.42 -8.70 18.11
C GLY A 270 -7.15 -8.01 16.97
N GLY A 271 -7.51 -6.74 17.15
CA GLY A 271 -8.38 -5.97 16.27
C GLY A 271 -9.86 -6.34 16.38
N SER A 272 -10.30 -6.90 17.51
CA SER A 272 -11.71 -7.20 17.79
C SER A 272 -12.15 -6.66 19.16
N THR A 273 -13.46 -6.50 19.32
CA THR A 273 -14.12 -5.98 20.52
C THR A 273 -14.61 -7.09 21.46
N ASP A 274 -14.75 -8.32 20.93
CA ASP A 274 -15.29 -9.51 21.60
C ASP A 274 -14.31 -10.70 21.66
N GLY A 275 -13.11 -10.57 21.09
CA GLY A 275 -12.13 -11.66 21.02
C GLY A 275 -12.44 -12.73 19.97
N THR A 276 -13.24 -12.41 18.93
CA THR A 276 -13.59 -13.35 17.85
C THR A 276 -12.94 -13.00 16.51
N ALA A 277 -12.70 -14.04 15.70
CA ALA A 277 -12.26 -13.89 14.31
C ALA A 277 -13.35 -13.25 13.42
N TRP A 278 -14.63 -13.31 13.79
CA TRP A 278 -15.72 -12.77 12.98
C TRP A 278 -15.90 -11.26 13.16
N ASP A 279 -15.75 -10.74 14.37
CA ASP A 279 -15.71 -9.28 14.58
C ASP A 279 -14.46 -8.66 13.91
N LEU A 280 -13.30 -9.34 13.97
CA LEU A 280 -12.11 -8.93 13.21
C LEU A 280 -12.38 -8.85 11.68
N ILE A 281 -13.14 -9.81 11.13
CA ILE A 281 -13.51 -9.87 9.71
C ILE A 281 -14.49 -8.75 9.32
N MET A 282 -15.51 -8.50 10.14
CA MET A 282 -16.64 -7.62 9.78
C MET A 282 -16.44 -6.18 10.24
N GLY A 283 -15.87 -5.98 11.43
CA GLY A 283 -15.55 -4.69 12.04
C GLY A 283 -14.24 -4.13 11.52
N TYR A 284 -13.16 -4.21 12.31
CA TYR A 284 -11.92 -3.45 12.12
C TYR A 284 -11.23 -3.64 10.76
N ASN A 285 -11.13 -4.88 10.25
CA ASN A 285 -10.60 -5.14 8.89
C ASN A 285 -11.69 -5.26 7.82
N GLY A 286 -12.95 -5.13 8.21
CA GLY A 286 -14.11 -5.17 7.34
C GLY A 286 -14.62 -3.77 7.01
N LEU A 287 -15.84 -3.48 7.46
CA LEU A 287 -16.53 -2.20 7.25
C LEU A 287 -15.75 -1.02 7.83
N GLY A 288 -15.08 -1.21 8.97
CA GLY A 288 -14.33 -0.17 9.66
C GLY A 288 -13.22 0.48 8.83
N ARG A 289 -12.62 -0.26 7.88
CA ARG A 289 -11.62 0.30 6.93
C ARG A 289 -12.25 1.26 5.92
N ILE A 290 -13.49 1.00 5.52
CA ILE A 290 -14.15 1.71 4.41
C ILE A 290 -14.95 2.90 4.97
N LEU A 291 -15.78 2.66 5.97
CA LEU A 291 -16.78 3.60 6.51
C LEU A 291 -16.30 4.38 7.76
N GLY A 292 -15.08 4.13 8.23
CA GLY A 292 -14.68 4.50 9.58
C GLY A 292 -15.39 3.65 10.65
N GLY A 293 -15.16 3.95 11.91
CA GLY A 293 -15.80 3.26 13.04
C GLY A 293 -15.09 3.47 14.37
N GLU A 294 -15.81 3.22 15.46
CA GLU A 294 -15.24 3.21 16.81
C GLU A 294 -14.15 2.12 16.93
N GLY A 295 -13.15 2.36 17.77
CA GLY A 295 -11.97 1.48 17.90
C GLY A 295 -10.96 1.55 16.74
N ASN A 296 -11.25 2.24 15.63
CA ASN A 296 -10.30 2.46 14.52
C ASN A 296 -9.25 3.56 14.85
N GLY A 297 -8.72 3.53 16.08
CA GLY A 297 -7.97 4.59 16.77
C GLY A 297 -6.55 4.88 16.28
N GLY A 298 -6.33 4.96 14.96
CA GLY A 298 -5.17 5.68 14.44
C GLY A 298 -5.28 7.15 14.84
N GLY A 299 -4.39 7.64 15.70
CA GLY A 299 -4.54 8.93 16.40
C GLY A 299 -4.86 10.11 15.48
N GLY A 300 -6.02 10.74 15.70
CA GLY A 300 -6.51 11.87 14.92
C GLY A 300 -8.04 11.96 14.94
N GLY A 301 -8.58 12.76 15.87
CA GLY A 301 -10.03 12.99 15.94
C GLY A 301 -10.52 13.85 14.77
N GLY A 302 -11.42 13.31 13.96
CA GLY A 302 -12.11 14.04 12.88
C GLY A 302 -11.41 13.98 11.52
N GLY A 303 -11.93 13.11 10.63
CA GLY A 303 -11.55 13.04 9.21
C GLY A 303 -10.43 12.03 8.91
N GLY A 304 -10.73 11.05 8.07
CA GLY A 304 -9.81 9.96 7.71
C GLY A 304 -8.57 10.41 6.93
N GLY A 305 -7.53 10.84 7.64
CA GLY A 305 -6.31 11.41 7.05
C GLY A 305 -4.96 10.98 7.64
N GLY A 306 -4.92 10.36 8.83
CA GLY A 306 -3.73 10.27 9.68
C GLY A 306 -2.40 9.81 9.04
N PHE A 307 -2.44 8.84 8.12
CA PHE A 307 -1.22 8.30 7.47
C PHE A 307 -1.14 8.55 5.95
N SER A 308 -2.22 8.98 5.31
CA SER A 308 -2.34 9.03 3.84
C SER A 308 -3.08 10.25 3.29
N GLY A 309 -3.40 11.23 4.16
CA GLY A 309 -4.20 12.41 3.82
C GLY A 309 -5.68 12.11 3.63
N THR A 310 -6.48 13.17 3.59
CA THR A 310 -7.97 13.13 3.60
C THR A 310 -8.55 12.21 2.54
N ALA A 311 -9.66 11.54 2.87
CA ALA A 311 -10.45 10.76 1.92
C ALA A 311 -11.00 11.64 0.78
N GLY A 312 -11.13 11.04 -0.40
CA GLY A 312 -11.63 11.68 -1.61
C GLY A 312 -10.85 11.25 -2.86
N LEU A 313 -11.45 11.45 -4.03
CA LEU A 313 -10.89 11.00 -5.33
C LEU A 313 -9.49 11.58 -5.63
N GLY A 314 -9.09 12.69 -5.00
CA GLY A 314 -7.76 13.27 -5.15
C GLY A 314 -6.66 12.61 -4.30
N ARG A 315 -6.97 11.70 -3.37
CA ARG A 315 -6.01 11.19 -2.36
C ARG A 315 -4.75 10.58 -2.99
N MET A 316 -4.86 9.81 -4.07
CA MET A 316 -3.70 9.23 -4.78
C MET A 316 -2.73 10.29 -5.36
N PHE A 317 -3.18 11.54 -5.51
CA PHE A 317 -2.41 12.65 -6.07
C PHE A 317 -1.95 13.67 -5.01
N ASN A 318 -2.22 13.43 -3.72
CA ASN A 318 -1.72 14.28 -2.63
C ASN A 318 -0.20 14.11 -2.44
N ASP A 319 0.40 14.87 -1.53
CA ASP A 319 1.86 14.91 -1.36
C ASP A 319 2.42 13.62 -0.73
N ILE A 320 1.61 12.89 0.04
CA ILE A 320 2.00 11.63 0.71
C ILE A 320 1.98 10.45 -0.26
N LEU A 321 0.87 10.22 -0.97
CA LEU A 321 0.71 9.08 -1.87
C LEU A 321 1.24 9.33 -3.28
N GLY A 322 1.36 10.59 -3.69
CA GLY A 322 1.75 10.99 -5.04
C GLY A 322 3.07 10.35 -5.47
N GLY A 323 4.12 10.54 -4.67
CA GLY A 323 5.45 9.97 -4.93
C GLY A 323 5.54 8.45 -4.75
N GLN A 324 4.53 7.81 -4.15
CA GLN A 324 4.56 6.38 -3.83
C GLN A 324 3.99 5.50 -4.96
N ILE A 325 2.87 5.92 -5.57
CA ILE A 325 2.14 5.10 -6.58
C ILE A 325 1.74 5.84 -7.86
N SER A 326 1.58 7.17 -7.82
CA SER A 326 0.79 7.85 -8.85
C SER A 326 1.50 8.14 -10.18
N TRP A 327 2.83 8.01 -10.25
CA TRP A 327 3.68 8.40 -11.38
C TRP A 327 3.12 8.03 -12.76
N LEU A 328 2.75 6.75 -12.95
CA LEU A 328 2.27 6.21 -14.22
C LEU A 328 0.74 6.05 -14.27
N LEU A 329 0.04 6.45 -13.21
CA LEU A 329 -1.42 6.35 -13.12
C LEU A 329 -2.13 7.14 -14.25
N PRO A 330 -1.73 8.38 -14.62
CA PRO A 330 -2.30 9.10 -15.76
C PRO A 330 -2.14 8.34 -17.09
N PHE A 331 -0.93 7.80 -17.36
CA PHE A 331 -0.69 6.98 -18.54
C PHE A 331 -1.58 5.74 -18.55
N SER A 332 -1.69 5.04 -17.42
CA SER A 332 -2.47 3.81 -17.29
C SER A 332 -3.97 4.03 -17.56
N ALA A 333 -4.52 5.17 -17.13
CA ALA A 333 -5.91 5.55 -17.35
C ALA A 333 -6.19 5.85 -18.83
N ILE A 334 -5.31 6.62 -19.49
CA ILE A 334 -5.43 6.92 -20.92
C ILE A 334 -5.24 5.65 -21.77
N ALA A 335 -4.30 4.78 -21.38
CA ALA A 335 -4.06 3.48 -22.00
C ALA A 335 -5.24 2.51 -21.83
N LEU A 336 -5.92 2.53 -20.69
CA LEU A 336 -7.14 1.76 -20.43
C LEU A 336 -8.30 2.25 -21.33
N VAL A 337 -8.62 3.55 -21.27
CA VAL A 337 -9.73 4.13 -22.04
C VAL A 337 -9.49 3.96 -23.54
N GLY A 338 -8.30 4.31 -24.02
CA GLY A 338 -7.93 4.12 -25.42
C GLY A 338 -7.95 2.65 -25.85
N GLY A 339 -7.46 1.74 -25.00
CA GLY A 339 -7.50 0.30 -25.25
C GLY A 339 -8.92 -0.25 -25.35
N LEU A 340 -9.81 0.17 -24.45
CA LEU A 340 -11.22 -0.24 -24.43
C LEU A 340 -11.97 0.31 -25.67
N VAL A 341 -11.73 1.56 -26.07
CA VAL A 341 -12.31 2.13 -27.30
C VAL A 341 -11.80 1.37 -28.54
N LEU A 342 -10.49 1.11 -28.63
CA LEU A 342 -9.89 0.33 -29.73
C LEU A 342 -10.46 -1.10 -29.85
N ARG A 343 -10.92 -1.71 -28.75
CA ARG A 343 -11.56 -3.04 -28.74
C ARG A 343 -13.07 -3.00 -28.47
N GLY A 344 -13.72 -1.84 -28.54
CA GLY A 344 -15.16 -1.70 -28.23
C GLY A 344 -16.06 -2.53 -29.15
N ARG A 345 -15.63 -2.72 -30.41
CA ARG A 345 -16.27 -3.58 -31.42
C ARG A 345 -15.74 -5.02 -31.46
N ALA A 346 -14.72 -5.37 -30.67
CA ALA A 346 -14.24 -6.74 -30.58
C ALA A 346 -15.28 -7.62 -29.84
N PRO A 347 -15.45 -8.90 -30.20
CA PRO A 347 -16.40 -9.79 -29.53
C PRO A 347 -16.07 -9.88 -28.03
N ARG A 348 -17.08 -10.11 -27.19
CA ARG A 348 -16.92 -10.22 -25.72
C ARG A 348 -15.91 -11.30 -25.29
N THR A 349 -15.66 -12.29 -26.13
CA THR A 349 -14.70 -13.40 -25.95
C THR A 349 -13.27 -13.06 -26.36
N ASP A 350 -13.00 -11.87 -26.90
CA ASP A 350 -11.64 -11.42 -27.20
C ASP A 350 -10.79 -11.32 -25.94
N LEU A 351 -9.65 -12.02 -25.92
CA LEU A 351 -8.75 -12.06 -24.77
C LEU A 351 -8.15 -10.67 -24.44
N THR A 352 -7.97 -9.81 -25.44
CA THR A 352 -7.43 -8.45 -25.20
C THR A 352 -8.45 -7.58 -24.47
N ARG A 353 -9.71 -7.57 -24.93
CA ARG A 353 -10.84 -6.92 -24.26
C ARG A 353 -11.04 -7.48 -22.85
N ALA A 354 -11.01 -8.80 -22.68
CA ALA A 354 -11.12 -9.44 -21.37
C ALA A 354 -10.00 -9.01 -20.41
N ALA A 355 -8.75 -8.97 -20.89
CA ALA A 355 -7.60 -8.52 -20.09
C ALA A 355 -7.65 -7.02 -19.76
N LEU A 356 -8.14 -6.17 -20.67
CA LEU A 356 -8.37 -4.74 -20.39
C LEU A 356 -9.45 -4.53 -19.33
N VAL A 357 -10.56 -5.27 -19.38
CA VAL A 357 -11.60 -5.19 -18.34
C VAL A 357 -11.08 -5.75 -17.00
N LEU A 358 -10.23 -6.79 -17.02
CA LEU A 358 -9.64 -7.35 -15.81
C LEU A 358 -8.66 -6.37 -15.14
N TRP A 359 -7.61 -5.92 -15.84
CA TRP A 359 -6.61 -5.02 -15.27
C TRP A 359 -7.11 -3.58 -15.13
N GLY A 360 -8.10 -3.18 -15.93
CA GLY A 360 -8.85 -1.93 -15.75
C GLY A 360 -9.69 -1.96 -14.47
N GLY A 361 -10.55 -2.97 -14.32
CA GLY A 361 -11.34 -3.17 -13.11
C GLY A 361 -10.47 -3.34 -11.87
N TRP A 362 -9.35 -4.07 -11.98
CA TRP A 362 -8.31 -4.16 -10.94
C TRP A 362 -7.88 -2.78 -10.43
N THR A 363 -7.48 -1.90 -11.37
CA THR A 363 -6.92 -0.59 -11.06
C THR A 363 -8.00 0.35 -10.52
N VAL A 364 -9.19 0.35 -11.14
CA VAL A 364 -10.32 1.21 -10.72
C VAL A 364 -10.85 0.83 -9.33
N LEU A 365 -11.01 -0.46 -9.03
CA LEU A 365 -11.52 -0.90 -7.73
C LEU A 365 -10.54 -0.54 -6.60
N HIS A 366 -9.24 -0.86 -6.75
CA HIS A 366 -8.23 -0.44 -5.78
C HIS A 366 -8.11 1.08 -5.66
N TYR A 367 -8.20 1.82 -6.78
CA TYR A 367 -8.13 3.28 -6.77
C TYR A 367 -9.29 3.87 -5.96
N LEU A 368 -10.52 3.42 -6.20
CA LEU A 368 -11.71 3.91 -5.50
C LEU A 368 -11.66 3.51 -4.02
N THR A 369 -11.41 2.25 -3.69
CA THR A 369 -11.32 1.80 -2.28
C THR A 369 -10.24 2.57 -1.51
N PHE A 370 -9.04 2.71 -2.05
CA PHE A 370 -7.95 3.42 -1.37
C PHE A 370 -8.13 4.95 -1.34
N SER A 371 -8.84 5.53 -2.30
CA SER A 371 -9.15 6.96 -2.30
C SER A 371 -10.28 7.31 -1.31
N LEU A 372 -11.28 6.44 -1.20
CA LEU A 372 -12.52 6.71 -0.45
C LEU A 372 -12.55 6.11 0.96
N ALA A 373 -11.67 5.17 1.30
CA ALA A 373 -11.60 4.58 2.64
C ALA A 373 -11.40 5.66 3.73
N GLU A 374 -12.36 5.77 4.66
CA GLU A 374 -12.33 6.76 5.75
C GLU A 374 -11.60 6.24 7.00
N GLY A 375 -11.44 4.92 7.12
CA GLY A 375 -10.67 4.30 8.21
C GLY A 375 -9.15 4.34 8.02
N THR A 376 -8.42 3.73 8.95
CA THR A 376 -6.94 3.67 8.94
C THR A 376 -6.39 3.10 7.62
N MET A 377 -5.80 3.98 6.80
CA MET A 377 -5.25 3.72 5.47
C MET A 377 -3.77 4.12 5.45
N HIS A 378 -2.86 3.16 5.25
CA HIS A 378 -1.42 3.40 5.16
C HIS A 378 -0.93 3.46 3.70
N PRO A 379 0.06 4.30 3.37
CA PRO A 379 0.60 4.44 2.01
C PRO A 379 0.96 3.12 1.32
N TYR A 380 1.53 2.16 2.04
CA TYR A 380 1.95 0.88 1.46
C TYR A 380 0.80 0.01 0.94
N TYR A 381 -0.45 0.24 1.35
CA TYR A 381 -1.62 -0.48 0.80
C TYR A 381 -1.74 -0.24 -0.72
N THR A 382 -1.28 0.92 -1.20
CA THR A 382 -1.30 1.30 -2.62
C THR A 382 -0.45 0.42 -3.52
N THR A 383 0.45 -0.42 -2.98
CA THR A 383 1.21 -1.42 -3.78
C THR A 383 0.28 -2.37 -4.56
N ALA A 384 -0.94 -2.63 -4.08
CA ALA A 384 -1.93 -3.44 -4.77
C ALA A 384 -2.47 -2.81 -6.09
N LEU A 385 -2.27 -1.50 -6.32
CA LEU A 385 -2.52 -0.86 -7.62
C LEU A 385 -1.47 -1.22 -8.68
N ALA A 386 -0.22 -1.43 -8.25
CA ALA A 386 0.94 -1.50 -9.14
C ALA A 386 0.84 -2.55 -10.26
N PRO A 387 0.33 -3.79 -10.04
CA PRO A 387 0.17 -4.77 -11.11
C PRO A 387 -0.82 -4.33 -12.20
N GLY A 388 -1.89 -3.63 -11.81
CA GLY A 388 -2.88 -3.08 -12.73
C GLY A 388 -2.31 -1.95 -13.58
N ILE A 389 -1.67 -0.97 -12.93
CA ILE A 389 -0.95 0.14 -13.60
C ILE A 389 0.07 -0.43 -14.59
N ALA A 390 0.92 -1.36 -14.15
CA ALA A 390 1.95 -1.99 -14.98
C ALA A 390 1.37 -2.73 -16.20
N ALA A 391 0.29 -3.51 -16.03
CA ALA A 391 -0.37 -4.20 -17.12
C ALA A 391 -0.99 -3.24 -18.15
N LEU A 392 -1.57 -2.13 -17.70
CA LEU A 392 -2.21 -1.13 -18.55
C LEU A 392 -1.19 -0.26 -19.30
N CYS A 393 -0.15 0.22 -18.62
CA CYS A 393 0.96 0.95 -19.23
C CYS A 393 1.66 0.13 -20.32
N ALA A 394 1.83 -1.17 -20.10
CA ALA A 394 2.42 -2.08 -21.07
C ALA A 394 1.46 -2.46 -22.22
N GLY A 395 0.31 -3.06 -21.88
CA GLY A 395 -0.62 -3.64 -22.85
C GLY A 395 -1.44 -2.59 -23.58
N GLY A 396 -2.07 -1.68 -22.83
CA GLY A 396 -2.77 -0.53 -23.38
C GLY A 396 -1.82 0.45 -24.07
N GLY A 397 -0.64 0.69 -23.50
CA GLY A 397 0.40 1.51 -24.15
C GLY A 397 0.87 0.95 -25.49
N LEU A 398 1.07 -0.37 -25.61
CA LEU A 398 1.37 -1.02 -26.90
C LEU A 398 0.20 -0.88 -27.91
N MET A 399 -1.04 -0.87 -27.44
CA MET A 399 -2.21 -0.64 -28.30
C MET A 399 -2.29 0.81 -28.78
N LEU A 400 -2.06 1.80 -27.90
CA LEU A 400 -1.91 3.20 -28.29
C LEU A 400 -0.75 3.39 -29.28
N LEU A 401 0.39 2.71 -29.07
CA LEU A 401 1.55 2.76 -29.97
C LEU A 401 1.25 2.22 -31.36
N ARG A 402 0.47 1.13 -31.45
CA ARG A 402 0.01 0.57 -32.73
C ARG A 402 -0.97 1.54 -33.41
N ALA A 403 -1.98 2.03 -32.69
CA ALA A 403 -2.99 2.95 -33.22
C ALA A 403 -2.39 4.28 -33.69
N PHE A 404 -1.47 4.87 -32.93
CA PHE A 404 -0.69 6.06 -33.30
C PHE A 404 0.04 5.88 -34.64
N ARG A 405 0.61 4.70 -34.90
CA ARG A 405 1.31 4.39 -36.16
C ARG A 405 0.36 4.13 -37.33
N SER A 406 -0.81 3.55 -37.09
CA SER A 406 -1.72 3.09 -38.16
C SER A 406 -2.84 4.07 -38.55
N ASP A 407 -3.35 4.86 -37.60
CA ASP A 407 -4.52 5.73 -37.81
C ASP A 407 -4.14 7.20 -37.57
N LYS A 408 -4.72 8.14 -38.34
CA LYS A 408 -4.58 9.59 -38.13
C LYS A 408 -5.43 10.09 -36.95
N ARG A 409 -6.55 9.40 -36.61
CA ARG A 409 -7.44 9.76 -35.49
C ARG A 409 -6.76 9.60 -34.12
N TRP A 410 -5.80 8.67 -34.02
CA TRP A 410 -5.06 8.36 -32.79
C TRP A 410 -3.71 9.11 -32.66
N LEU A 411 -3.43 10.03 -33.59
CA LEU A 411 -2.17 10.77 -33.70
C LEU A 411 -1.79 11.51 -32.40
N TRP A 412 -2.76 12.09 -31.69
CA TRP A 412 -2.51 12.89 -30.49
C TRP A 412 -2.50 12.09 -29.19
N VAL A 413 -3.12 10.90 -29.15
CA VAL A 413 -3.42 10.20 -27.89
C VAL A 413 -2.16 9.70 -27.17
N LEU A 414 -1.21 9.11 -27.90
CA LEU A 414 0.05 8.65 -27.31
C LEU A 414 0.98 9.82 -26.90
N PRO A 415 1.22 10.86 -27.75
CA PRO A 415 1.94 12.05 -27.33
C PRO A 415 1.32 12.75 -26.10
N ALA A 416 -0.01 12.87 -26.05
CA ALA A 416 -0.71 13.45 -24.89
C ALA A 416 -0.55 12.61 -23.63
N ALA A 417 -0.64 11.28 -23.72
CA ALA A 417 -0.42 10.38 -22.58
C ALA A 417 0.99 10.57 -21.98
N PHE A 418 2.02 10.68 -22.82
CA PHE A 418 3.39 10.97 -22.36
C PHE A 418 3.53 12.39 -21.81
N ALA A 419 2.96 13.41 -22.46
CA ALA A 419 3.02 14.80 -21.99
C ALA A 419 2.38 14.98 -20.61
N ILE A 420 1.16 14.46 -20.40
CA ILE A 420 0.44 14.52 -19.12
C ILE A 420 1.24 13.79 -18.02
N THR A 421 1.83 12.64 -18.34
CA THR A 421 2.64 11.85 -17.40
C THR A 421 3.95 12.54 -17.04
N GLY A 422 4.60 13.21 -18.01
CA GLY A 422 5.81 14.01 -17.76
C GLY A 422 5.54 15.26 -16.92
N VAL A 423 4.45 15.98 -17.20
CA VAL A 423 3.99 17.11 -16.36
C VAL A 423 3.72 16.61 -14.93
N TRP A 424 3.06 15.46 -14.77
CA TRP A 424 2.80 14.88 -13.46
C TRP A 424 4.08 14.48 -12.72
N ALA A 425 5.04 13.84 -13.41
CA ALA A 425 6.35 13.51 -12.83
C ALA A 425 7.14 14.75 -12.39
N VAL A 426 7.04 15.87 -13.13
CA VAL A 426 7.62 17.15 -12.73
C VAL A 426 6.92 17.74 -11.49
N VAL A 427 5.59 17.65 -11.39
CA VAL A 427 4.85 18.07 -10.19
C VAL A 427 5.28 17.25 -8.97
N LEU A 428 5.39 15.92 -9.10
CA LEU A 428 5.86 15.06 -8.01
C LEU A 428 7.28 15.41 -7.56
N LEU A 429 8.23 15.53 -8.48
CA LEU A 429 9.61 15.87 -8.13
C LEU A 429 9.74 17.28 -7.54
N ARG A 430 8.91 18.25 -7.96
CA ARG A 430 8.92 19.60 -7.38
C ARG A 430 8.30 19.70 -5.99
N ARG A 431 7.65 18.64 -5.47
CA ARG A 431 7.25 18.53 -4.06
C ARG A 431 8.40 18.08 -3.15
N ALA A 432 9.38 17.38 -3.70
CA ALA A 432 10.59 16.97 -2.99
C ALA A 432 11.62 18.10 -3.06
N THR A 433 11.47 19.10 -2.19
CA THR A 433 12.42 20.22 -2.08
C THR A 433 13.83 19.71 -1.83
N ASP A 434 14.79 20.29 -2.55
CA ASP A 434 16.24 20.03 -2.48
C ASP A 434 16.72 18.59 -2.78
N TRP A 435 15.81 17.63 -2.95
CA TRP A 435 16.13 16.26 -3.35
C TRP A 435 16.25 16.12 -4.88
N ASN A 436 17.42 15.71 -5.37
CA ASN A 436 17.70 15.47 -6.80
C ASN A 436 17.17 16.58 -7.73
N THR A 437 17.43 17.85 -7.39
CA THR A 437 16.85 19.03 -8.06
C THR A 437 17.10 19.12 -9.57
N TRP A 438 18.15 18.45 -10.07
CA TRP A 438 18.47 18.29 -11.49
C TRP A 438 17.50 17.37 -12.26
N LEU A 439 16.77 16.47 -11.58
CA LEU A 439 15.99 15.42 -12.22
C LEU A 439 14.69 15.95 -12.86
N TRP A 440 14.00 16.90 -12.22
CA TRP A 440 12.76 17.47 -12.78
C TRP A 440 12.98 18.28 -14.07
N PRO A 441 14.00 19.17 -14.23
CA PRO A 441 14.22 19.84 -15.50
C PRO A 441 14.71 18.87 -16.58
N THR A 442 15.51 17.85 -16.23
CA THR A 442 15.91 16.80 -17.18
C THR A 442 14.71 16.02 -17.70
N ILE A 443 13.78 15.58 -16.84
CA ILE A 443 12.55 14.90 -17.28
C ILE A 443 11.67 15.83 -18.13
N ALA A 444 11.53 17.10 -17.75
CA ALA A 444 10.77 18.08 -18.53
C ALA A 444 11.33 18.24 -19.95
N VAL A 445 12.63 18.48 -20.10
CA VAL A 445 13.29 18.65 -21.40
C VAL A 445 13.23 17.37 -22.23
N VAL A 446 13.60 16.22 -21.66
CA VAL A 446 13.61 14.94 -22.38
C VAL A 446 12.20 14.54 -22.83
N MET A 447 11.18 14.74 -21.99
CA MET A 447 9.79 14.45 -22.37
C MET A 447 9.30 15.40 -23.47
N THR A 448 9.59 16.70 -23.38
CA THR A 448 9.20 17.67 -24.43
C THR A 448 9.84 17.34 -25.78
N VAL A 449 11.15 17.05 -25.80
CA VAL A 449 11.87 16.63 -27.03
C VAL A 449 11.29 15.32 -27.58
N ALA A 450 10.96 14.36 -26.72
CA ALA A 450 10.36 13.09 -27.12
C ALA A 450 8.94 13.24 -27.71
N VAL A 451 8.09 14.05 -27.07
CA VAL A 451 6.73 14.36 -27.54
C VAL A 451 6.77 15.08 -28.89
N VAL A 452 7.63 16.08 -29.04
CA VAL A 452 7.85 16.79 -30.32
C VAL A 452 8.38 15.83 -31.39
N GLY A 453 9.36 14.98 -31.07
CA GLY A 453 9.94 14.01 -32.01
C GLY A 453 8.93 12.97 -32.52
N LEU A 454 8.02 12.50 -31.66
CA LEU A 454 6.89 11.65 -32.06
C LEU A 454 5.95 12.39 -33.03
N LEU A 455 5.60 13.64 -32.74
CA LEU A 455 4.70 14.45 -33.58
C LEU A 455 5.34 14.77 -34.95
N VAL A 456 6.62 15.16 -34.98
CA VAL A 456 7.39 15.42 -36.21
C VAL A 456 7.47 14.18 -37.09
N PHE A 457 7.79 13.01 -36.52
CA PHE A 457 7.75 11.73 -37.23
C PHE A 457 6.37 11.47 -37.87
N ARG A 458 5.29 11.75 -37.12
CA ARG A 458 3.93 11.44 -37.54
C ARG A 458 3.35 12.43 -38.56
N ALA A 459 3.80 13.69 -38.53
CA ALA A 459 3.55 14.70 -39.55
C ALA A 459 4.22 14.32 -40.88
N GLY A 460 5.50 13.90 -40.84
CA GLY A 460 6.24 13.45 -42.03
C GLY A 460 5.62 12.26 -42.78
N LEU A 461 4.81 11.44 -42.10
CA LEU A 461 4.03 10.36 -42.72
C LEU A 461 2.76 10.85 -43.45
N SER A 462 2.30 12.08 -43.22
CA SER A 462 1.12 12.62 -43.90
C SER A 462 1.43 13.35 -45.21
N GLY A 463 2.66 13.86 -45.38
CA GLY A 463 3.08 14.69 -46.51
C GLY A 463 3.66 13.96 -47.72
N HIS A 464 3.46 12.65 -47.87
CA HIS A 464 3.95 11.85 -49.01
C HIS A 464 2.83 11.06 -49.73
N GLY A 465 1.56 11.44 -49.51
CA GLY A 465 0.39 10.79 -50.13
C GLY A 465 -0.53 11.78 -50.86
N ALA A 466 0.00 12.91 -51.31
CA ALA A 466 -0.74 14.00 -51.95
C ALA A 466 0.09 14.60 -53.11
N GLY A 467 0.33 13.78 -54.14
CA GLY A 467 1.25 14.13 -55.23
C GLY A 467 1.24 13.13 -56.39
N SER A 468 0.06 12.65 -56.80
CA SER A 468 -0.10 11.75 -57.95
C SER A 468 -1.52 11.79 -58.52
N THR A 469 -2.01 13.00 -58.84
CA THR A 469 -3.31 13.23 -59.49
C THR A 469 -3.20 14.36 -60.50
N ASP A 470 -2.57 14.10 -61.65
CA ASP A 470 -2.98 14.71 -62.92
C ASP A 470 -2.44 13.93 -64.12
N ALA A 471 -3.36 13.34 -64.90
CA ALA A 471 -3.13 12.76 -66.23
C ALA A 471 -4.51 12.59 -66.89
N GLY A 472 -4.80 13.38 -67.92
CA GLY A 472 -6.12 13.44 -68.56
C GLY A 472 -6.45 12.23 -69.47
N PRO A 473 -7.72 12.09 -69.90
CA PRO A 473 -8.19 10.94 -70.66
C PRO A 473 -7.88 11.02 -72.16
N GLY A 474 -7.43 9.90 -72.75
CA GLY A 474 -7.23 9.73 -74.18
C GLY A 474 -7.03 8.25 -74.56
N ALA A 475 -7.76 7.78 -75.58
CA ALA A 475 -7.77 6.39 -76.08
C ALA A 475 -6.72 6.20 -77.24
N PRO A 476 -6.53 5.01 -77.86
CA PRO A 476 -7.26 3.74 -77.71
C PRO A 476 -6.37 2.46 -77.60
N MET A 477 -6.99 1.29 -77.74
CA MET A 477 -6.36 -0.04 -77.75
C MET A 477 -5.30 -0.24 -78.85
N ARG A 478 -4.34 -1.12 -78.59
CA ARG A 478 -3.69 -1.96 -79.62
C ARG A 478 -3.36 -3.35 -79.06
N SER A 479 -3.62 -4.39 -79.84
CA SER A 479 -3.27 -5.78 -79.55
C SER A 479 -1.89 -6.16 -80.11
N GLY A 480 -1.29 -7.23 -79.57
CA GLY A 480 -0.07 -7.84 -80.09
C GLY A 480 0.61 -8.77 -79.09
N ASP A 481 0.72 -10.05 -79.44
CA ASP A 481 1.45 -11.06 -78.67
C ASP A 481 2.96 -10.94 -78.84
N SER A 482 3.73 -11.43 -77.85
CA SER A 482 4.87 -12.35 -78.02
C SER A 482 5.59 -12.57 -76.68
N ALA A 483 6.46 -13.58 -76.61
CA ALA A 483 7.04 -14.09 -75.37
C ALA A 483 8.57 -14.13 -75.37
N GLY A 484 9.15 -14.02 -74.17
CA GLY A 484 10.41 -14.70 -73.80
C GLY A 484 11.72 -13.97 -74.07
N SER A 485 12.40 -13.58 -72.97
CA SER A 485 13.85 -13.73 -72.80
C SER A 485 14.25 -13.43 -71.35
N ASP A 486 15.23 -14.14 -70.81
CA ASP A 486 15.71 -14.03 -69.43
C ASP A 486 16.73 -12.91 -69.21
N ASP A 487 16.68 -12.24 -68.04
CA ASP A 487 17.87 -11.60 -67.42
C ASP A 487 17.70 -11.47 -65.89
N PRO A 488 18.55 -12.11 -65.05
CA PRO A 488 18.47 -12.05 -63.59
C PRO A 488 19.11 -10.77 -63.00
N GLY A 489 18.57 -9.60 -63.36
CA GLY A 489 19.06 -8.27 -62.93
C GLY A 489 18.62 -7.85 -61.50
N THR A 490 19.59 -7.57 -60.63
CA THR A 490 19.41 -7.17 -59.22
C THR A 490 18.55 -5.92 -58.99
N SER A 491 17.59 -5.96 -58.07
CA SER A 491 16.86 -4.76 -57.60
C SER A 491 16.31 -4.80 -56.14
N ASP A 492 17.01 -5.46 -55.20
CA ASP A 492 16.87 -5.07 -53.78
C ASP A 492 17.71 -3.81 -53.49
N GLY A 493 17.29 -2.98 -52.53
CA GLY A 493 18.13 -1.88 -52.01
C GLY A 493 17.59 -0.45 -52.05
N SER A 494 16.33 -0.19 -52.46
CA SER A 494 15.78 1.19 -52.52
C SER A 494 15.12 1.70 -51.23
N ARG A 495 15.55 1.23 -50.05
CA ARG A 495 15.18 1.83 -48.75
C ARG A 495 15.89 3.17 -48.53
N GLY A 496 15.42 4.20 -49.24
CA GLY A 496 16.04 5.54 -49.26
C GLY A 496 16.31 6.13 -47.85
N PRO A 497 17.43 6.86 -47.68
CA PRO A 497 17.99 7.20 -46.36
C PRO A 497 17.03 7.98 -45.44
N GLY A 498 16.13 8.79 -46.01
CA GLY A 498 15.10 9.51 -45.25
C GLY A 498 14.17 8.60 -44.43
N ASN A 499 13.84 7.40 -44.91
CA ASN A 499 13.00 6.46 -44.16
C ASN A 499 13.75 5.82 -42.98
N LEU A 500 15.05 5.54 -43.12
CA LEU A 500 15.87 5.05 -42.02
C LEU A 500 16.05 6.12 -40.93
N MET A 501 16.28 7.38 -41.33
CA MET A 501 16.39 8.52 -40.43
C MET A 501 15.07 8.79 -39.67
N ARG A 502 13.92 8.74 -40.34
CA ARG A 502 12.59 8.83 -39.70
C ARG A 502 12.34 7.69 -38.70
N LEU A 503 12.73 6.46 -39.03
CA LEU A 503 12.57 5.32 -38.13
C LEU A 503 13.48 5.43 -36.89
N ARG A 504 14.71 5.92 -37.06
CA ARG A 504 15.62 6.24 -35.95
C ARG A 504 15.05 7.34 -35.05
N LEU A 505 14.52 8.43 -35.62
CA LEU A 505 13.87 9.51 -34.86
C LEU A 505 12.70 8.98 -34.02
N PHE A 506 11.81 8.16 -34.61
CA PHE A 506 10.71 7.53 -33.88
C PHE A 506 11.19 6.65 -32.73
N ALA A 507 12.19 5.79 -32.98
CA ALA A 507 12.72 4.88 -31.97
C ALA A 507 13.38 5.63 -30.81
N ALA A 508 14.19 6.65 -31.10
CA ALA A 508 14.81 7.51 -30.10
C ALA A 508 13.77 8.31 -29.30
N SER A 509 12.76 8.88 -29.97
CA SER A 509 11.67 9.63 -29.31
C SER A 509 10.85 8.74 -28.38
N LEU A 510 10.49 7.53 -28.83
CA LEU A 510 9.76 6.56 -28.00
C LEU A 510 10.59 6.10 -26.79
N ALA A 511 11.88 5.80 -26.99
CA ALA A 511 12.78 5.42 -25.91
C ALA A 511 12.95 6.56 -24.89
N ALA A 512 13.16 7.80 -25.35
CA ALA A 512 13.26 8.98 -24.49
C ALA A 512 11.98 9.22 -23.67
N ALA A 513 10.79 9.08 -24.29
CA ALA A 513 9.51 9.21 -23.58
C ALA A 513 9.34 8.13 -22.50
N VAL A 514 9.70 6.87 -22.79
CA VAL A 514 9.63 5.78 -21.81
C VAL A 514 10.63 5.99 -20.67
N VAL A 515 11.88 6.34 -20.97
CA VAL A 515 12.92 6.63 -19.96
C VAL A 515 12.50 7.80 -19.06
N ALA A 516 12.04 8.92 -19.63
CA ALA A 516 11.56 10.07 -18.85
C ALA A 516 10.33 9.73 -17.99
N SER A 517 9.47 8.80 -18.43
CA SER A 517 8.31 8.33 -17.65
C SER A 517 8.72 7.48 -16.44
N VAL A 518 9.82 6.72 -16.52
CA VAL A 518 10.26 5.82 -15.44
C VAL A 518 11.41 6.36 -14.59
N ALA A 519 12.13 7.40 -15.03
CA ALA A 519 13.27 7.96 -14.29
C ALA A 519 12.88 8.50 -12.90
N GLY A 520 11.74 9.21 -12.80
CA GLY A 520 11.19 9.70 -11.54
C GLY A 520 10.90 8.58 -10.52
N PRO A 521 10.03 7.60 -10.83
CA PRO A 521 9.75 6.48 -9.94
C PRO A 521 10.99 5.60 -9.69
N ALA A 522 11.88 5.40 -10.66
CA ALA A 522 13.11 4.65 -10.45
C ALA A 522 14.06 5.33 -9.45
N ALA A 523 14.17 6.67 -9.48
CA ALA A 523 14.96 7.43 -8.50
C ALA A 523 14.32 7.39 -7.10
N TYR A 524 12.99 7.44 -7.00
CA TYR A 524 12.28 7.25 -5.73
C TYR A 524 12.48 5.83 -5.17
N ALA A 525 12.34 4.81 -6.02
CA ALA A 525 12.54 3.40 -5.70
C ALA A 525 13.99 3.07 -5.24
N ALA A 526 14.98 3.76 -5.80
CA ALA A 526 16.39 3.63 -5.41
C ALA A 526 16.78 4.51 -4.21
N GLY A 527 15.87 5.37 -3.73
CA GLY A 527 16.09 6.20 -2.55
C GLY A 527 16.05 5.41 -1.24
N GLU A 528 16.35 6.10 -0.15
CA GLU A 528 16.20 5.55 1.20
C GLU A 528 14.72 5.26 1.51
N ILE A 529 14.48 4.32 2.43
CA ILE A 529 13.11 4.02 2.90
C ILE A 529 12.84 4.86 4.13
N SER A 530 12.02 5.89 3.94
CA SER A 530 11.49 6.72 5.01
C SER A 530 10.47 5.90 5.82
N GLY A 531 10.70 5.78 7.14
CA GLY A 531 9.89 4.97 8.06
C GLY A 531 10.68 3.98 8.95
N THR A 532 12.00 3.89 8.76
CA THR A 532 12.88 2.91 9.43
C THR A 532 13.64 3.45 10.65
N GLY A 533 13.72 4.78 10.82
CA GLY A 533 14.59 5.45 11.79
C GLY A 533 13.91 6.48 12.71
N GLY A 534 12.60 6.38 12.96
CA GLY A 534 11.88 7.39 13.75
C GLY A 534 10.72 6.84 14.57
N GLY A 535 10.99 6.49 15.84
CA GLY A 535 10.01 6.32 16.93
C GLY A 535 8.97 5.19 16.85
N MET A 536 8.63 4.70 15.65
CA MET A 536 7.68 3.62 15.41
C MET A 536 8.37 2.56 14.54
N GLY A 537 8.79 1.44 15.14
CA GLY A 537 9.70 0.47 14.52
C GLY A 537 9.15 -0.21 13.26
N GLY A 538 9.48 0.34 12.08
CA GLY A 538 9.24 -0.25 10.75
C GLY A 538 7.79 -0.23 10.26
N THR A 539 6.87 0.43 10.96
CA THR A 539 5.42 0.15 10.82
C THR A 539 4.79 0.66 9.52
N ASN A 540 5.44 1.61 8.83
CA ASN A 540 4.90 2.27 7.64
C ASN A 540 6.00 2.60 6.60
N PRO A 541 6.50 1.60 5.84
CA PRO A 541 7.56 1.81 4.86
C PRO A 541 7.11 2.65 3.65
N THR A 542 7.89 3.68 3.32
CA THR A 542 7.70 4.52 2.13
C THR A 542 9.03 4.74 1.40
N ALA A 543 9.01 4.86 0.07
CA ALA A 543 10.23 5.01 -0.74
C ALA A 543 10.53 6.48 -1.04
N GLY A 544 11.81 6.86 -0.98
CA GLY A 544 12.29 8.18 -1.38
C GLY A 544 12.08 9.27 -0.31
N PRO A 545 12.16 10.56 -0.72
CA PRO A 545 12.10 11.69 0.20
C PRO A 545 10.70 11.87 0.79
N THR A 546 10.65 12.33 2.03
CA THR A 546 9.41 12.78 2.67
C THR A 546 8.88 14.03 1.95
N THR A 547 7.64 13.96 1.47
CA THR A 547 7.01 15.04 0.70
C THR A 547 5.78 15.61 1.42
N GLY A 548 5.95 16.84 1.94
CA GLY A 548 4.94 17.59 2.68
C GLY A 548 5.39 17.95 4.10
N ASN A 549 4.82 19.02 4.68
CA ASN A 549 5.14 19.50 6.04
C ASN A 549 4.75 18.53 7.18
N GLY A 550 4.17 17.37 6.85
CA GLY A 550 3.81 16.31 7.80
C GLY A 550 5.00 15.45 8.19
N GLY A 551 5.91 15.97 9.01
CA GLY A 551 6.51 15.11 10.03
C GLY A 551 5.39 14.52 10.89
N MET A 552 5.51 13.27 11.37
CA MET A 552 4.45 12.61 12.14
C MET A 552 3.99 13.52 13.29
N GLY A 553 2.75 14.00 13.22
CA GLY A 553 2.26 15.07 14.07
C GLY A 553 2.17 14.64 15.53
N GLY A 554 3.10 15.14 16.36
CA GLY A 554 2.97 15.03 17.80
C GLY A 554 1.68 15.70 18.29
N PRO A 555 1.03 15.18 19.35
CA PRO A 555 -0.27 15.67 19.80
C PRO A 555 -0.16 17.03 20.50
N GLY A 556 -0.14 18.12 19.73
CA GLY A 556 -0.18 19.49 20.24
C GLY A 556 0.23 20.54 19.20
N GLY A 557 -0.75 21.28 18.64
CA GLY A 557 -0.46 22.32 17.64
C GLY A 557 -1.68 22.80 16.84
N GLY A 558 -2.66 23.40 17.51
CA GLY A 558 -3.86 23.92 16.85
C GLY A 558 -3.65 25.18 16.00
N ASN A 559 -4.57 25.42 15.06
CA ASN A 559 -4.77 26.66 14.29
C ASN A 559 -3.55 27.33 13.63
N ARG A 560 -3.38 27.13 12.31
CA ARG A 560 -3.06 28.24 11.39
C ARG A 560 -3.92 28.19 10.12
N THR A 561 -4.70 29.23 9.92
CA THR A 561 -5.57 29.44 8.76
C THR A 561 -4.80 30.13 7.62
N GLY A 562 -5.22 29.87 6.37
CA GLY A 562 -4.72 30.56 5.17
C GLY A 562 -3.89 29.65 4.24
N GLY A 563 -3.89 29.88 2.94
CA GLY A 563 -4.65 30.87 2.16
C GLY A 563 -4.19 30.87 0.70
N PHE A 564 -5.11 31.01 -0.27
CA PHE A 564 -4.76 30.99 -1.69
C PHE A 564 -3.93 32.22 -2.10
N PRO A 565 -2.71 32.07 -2.66
CA PRO A 565 -2.00 33.16 -3.30
C PRO A 565 -2.55 33.39 -4.73
N GLY A 566 -3.68 34.10 -4.83
CA GLY A 566 -4.14 34.69 -6.08
C GLY A 566 -3.26 35.88 -6.46
N GLY A 567 -2.76 35.93 -7.71
CA GLY A 567 -1.84 36.98 -8.17
C GLY A 567 -2.50 38.08 -9.01
N GLY A 568 -1.70 39.07 -9.40
CA GLY A 568 -2.09 40.16 -10.32
C GLY A 568 -2.53 41.43 -9.59
N GLY A 569 -1.66 42.44 -9.56
CA GLY A 569 -1.96 43.74 -8.96
C GLY A 569 -2.32 44.79 -10.02
N PHE A 570 -3.30 45.64 -9.71
CA PHE A 570 -3.52 46.96 -10.30
C PHE A 570 -4.06 47.91 -9.21
N PRO A 571 -3.61 49.18 -9.13
CA PRO A 571 -3.97 50.08 -8.02
C PRO A 571 -5.04 51.13 -8.36
N GLY A 572 -5.79 51.56 -7.33
CA GLY A 572 -6.52 52.84 -7.28
C GLY A 572 -8.05 52.75 -7.32
N GLY A 573 -8.75 53.56 -6.50
CA GLY A 573 -10.22 53.73 -6.61
C GLY A 573 -11.00 54.00 -5.31
N GLY A 574 -10.90 55.21 -4.78
CA GLY A 574 -11.86 55.96 -3.94
C GLY A 574 -13.05 55.32 -3.18
N GLN A 575 -13.09 55.64 -1.87
CA GLN A 575 -14.23 56.22 -1.11
C GLN A 575 -15.58 55.48 -0.90
N ASN A 576 -15.95 55.43 0.39
CA ASN A 576 -17.26 55.72 1.03
C ASN A 576 -18.57 55.22 0.40
N GLY A 577 -19.34 54.44 1.19
CA GLY A 577 -20.79 54.25 1.02
C GLY A 577 -21.42 53.60 2.27
N GLN A 578 -22.48 54.18 2.84
CA GLN A 578 -23.02 53.80 4.16
C GLN A 578 -24.55 53.71 4.18
N ALA A 579 -25.08 52.52 4.49
CA ALA A 579 -26.42 52.17 5.03
C ALA A 579 -27.74 52.60 4.30
N GLY A 580 -28.77 51.73 4.35
CA GLY A 580 -30.20 52.13 4.40
C GLY A 580 -31.21 51.40 3.48
N GLY A 581 -32.40 51.06 4.01
CA GLY A 581 -33.63 50.63 3.29
C GLY A 581 -33.69 49.14 2.88
N GLN A 582 -34.78 48.34 2.99
CA GLN A 582 -36.25 48.52 2.94
C GLN A 582 -36.78 48.96 1.54
N THR A 583 -37.85 48.40 0.94
CA THR A 583 -38.94 47.51 1.46
C THR A 583 -39.69 46.72 0.35
N ASN A 584 -40.37 45.62 0.73
CA ASN A 584 -41.61 44.99 0.17
C ASN A 584 -41.78 44.58 -1.31
N GLY A 585 -42.44 43.43 -1.53
CA GLY A 585 -43.06 43.05 -2.82
C GLY A 585 -43.56 41.59 -2.92
N GLN A 586 -44.74 41.25 -2.38
CA GLN A 586 -45.40 39.93 -2.52
C GLN A 586 -46.93 40.10 -2.47
N PRO A 587 -47.76 39.32 -3.22
CA PRO A 587 -48.57 38.27 -2.54
C PRO A 587 -48.98 37.03 -3.41
N GLY A 588 -49.41 35.95 -2.74
CA GLY A 588 -50.32 34.89 -3.27
C GLY A 588 -49.68 33.61 -3.84
N GLY A 589 -50.12 32.37 -3.51
CA GLY A 589 -50.87 31.89 -2.32
C GLY A 589 -51.97 30.84 -2.57
N THR A 590 -51.82 29.60 -2.05
CA THR A 590 -52.89 28.58 -1.83
C THR A 590 -52.46 27.40 -0.90
N GLN A 591 -53.42 26.57 -0.44
CA GLN A 591 -53.30 25.37 0.43
C GLN A 591 -54.14 24.19 -0.16
N GLN A 592 -54.23 22.93 0.31
CA GLN A 592 -53.80 22.14 1.50
C GLN A 592 -53.78 20.63 1.10
N GLY A 593 -53.26 19.60 1.80
CA GLY A 593 -52.38 19.52 2.98
C GLY A 593 -52.85 18.50 4.07
N GLY A 594 -52.42 17.23 4.07
CA GLY A 594 -52.70 16.27 5.17
C GLY A 594 -52.14 14.83 5.06
N GLY A 595 -51.92 14.15 6.21
CA GLY A 595 -51.95 12.67 6.36
C GLY A 595 -50.74 11.86 6.92
N GLN A 596 -50.69 11.59 8.25
CA GLN A 596 -50.22 10.32 8.92
C GLN A 596 -48.74 9.84 8.72
N MET A 597 -48.12 8.79 9.31
CA MET A 597 -48.15 7.99 10.59
C MET A 597 -46.79 7.22 10.72
N GLY A 598 -46.37 6.53 11.80
CA GLY A 598 -46.91 6.37 13.16
C GLY A 598 -46.41 5.15 14.00
N THR A 599 -45.15 5.16 14.51
CA THR A 599 -44.53 4.27 15.57
C THR A 599 -44.47 2.74 15.31
N PRO A 600 -43.89 1.85 16.18
CA PRO A 600 -42.99 2.00 17.35
C PRO A 600 -41.72 1.08 17.36
N PRO A 601 -40.82 1.17 18.37
CA PRO A 601 -39.78 0.17 18.68
C PRO A 601 -40.12 -0.74 19.89
N SER A 602 -39.32 -1.79 20.11
CA SER A 602 -39.32 -2.68 21.30
C SER A 602 -37.89 -3.15 21.62
N GLY A 603 -37.52 -3.61 22.82
CA GLY A 603 -38.23 -3.65 24.11
C GLY A 603 -37.46 -4.51 25.13
N ALA A 604 -37.38 -4.10 26.39
CA ALA A 604 -36.70 -4.82 27.49
C ALA A 604 -37.44 -4.59 28.84
N PRO A 605 -37.41 -5.54 29.81
CA PRO A 605 -38.26 -5.52 31.01
C PRO A 605 -37.67 -4.80 32.24
N ASP A 606 -38.57 -4.40 33.15
CA ASP A 606 -38.35 -3.49 34.30
C ASP A 606 -37.73 -4.08 35.58
N GLY A 607 -37.33 -3.18 36.50
CA GLY A 607 -36.69 -3.52 37.79
C GLY A 607 -36.73 -2.47 38.92
N GLN A 608 -37.86 -1.75 39.11
CA GLN A 608 -38.29 -1.05 40.36
C GLN A 608 -37.39 0.01 41.08
N THR A 609 -37.92 1.25 41.15
CA THR A 609 -38.07 2.17 42.33
C THR A 609 -37.14 2.05 43.58
N THR A 610 -36.66 3.11 44.26
CA THR A 610 -37.34 4.39 44.64
C THR A 610 -36.38 5.42 45.32
N GLY A 611 -36.66 6.74 45.22
CA GLY A 611 -36.62 7.65 46.40
C GLY A 611 -35.44 8.65 46.64
N GLY A 612 -35.70 9.95 46.41
CA GLY A 612 -35.12 11.10 47.15
C GLY A 612 -33.66 11.55 46.87
N GLN A 613 -33.16 12.69 47.37
CA GLN A 613 -33.81 13.98 47.76
C GLN A 613 -32.73 15.09 47.96
N ASN A 614 -32.98 16.32 47.50
CA ASN A 614 -32.13 17.55 47.63
C ASN A 614 -30.70 17.48 47.03
N GLY A 615 -30.01 18.59 46.69
CA GLY A 615 -30.47 19.97 46.53
C GLY A 615 -29.70 21.04 47.33
N THR A 616 -28.77 21.75 46.70
CA THR A 616 -28.23 23.06 47.14
C THR A 616 -27.69 23.87 45.95
N GLN A 617 -27.78 25.19 46.03
CA GLN A 617 -27.42 26.14 44.97
C GLN A 617 -26.88 27.46 45.57
N SER A 618 -25.73 27.93 45.07
CA SER A 618 -25.12 29.25 45.35
C SER A 618 -23.98 29.44 44.34
N ASP A 619 -23.94 30.36 43.37
CA ASP A 619 -24.47 31.73 43.18
C ASP A 619 -23.56 32.87 43.71
N GLY A 620 -23.45 33.93 42.89
CA GLY A 620 -22.66 35.15 43.11
C GLY A 620 -21.16 35.11 42.75
N THR A 621 -20.52 36.16 42.20
CA THR A 621 -21.07 37.33 41.47
C THR A 621 -19.97 38.06 40.64
N GLN A 622 -20.31 38.45 39.41
CA GLN A 622 -19.92 39.61 38.56
C GLN A 622 -18.63 40.48 38.75
N GLN A 623 -18.34 41.24 37.67
CA GLN A 623 -17.40 42.38 37.50
C GLN A 623 -15.89 42.04 37.41
N GLY A 624 -15.05 42.66 36.55
CA GLY A 624 -15.32 43.46 35.35
C GLY A 624 -14.64 44.85 35.29
N GLY A 625 -13.66 45.06 34.40
CA GLY A 625 -13.19 46.41 34.04
C GLY A 625 -11.78 46.56 33.40
N ALA A 626 -11.70 47.50 32.44
CA ALA A 626 -10.58 48.42 32.14
C ALA A 626 -9.17 47.91 31.70
N THR A 627 -8.95 47.96 30.37
CA THR A 627 -7.86 48.69 29.64
C THR A 627 -6.41 48.76 30.19
N GLY A 628 -5.43 48.38 29.34
CA GLY A 628 -4.01 48.76 29.45
C GLY A 628 -3.29 48.74 28.08
N THR A 629 -2.27 49.57 27.87
CA THR A 629 -1.59 49.83 26.57
C THR A 629 -0.22 49.13 26.41
N PRO A 630 0.31 48.98 25.16
CA PRO A 630 1.55 48.24 24.89
C PRO A 630 2.82 49.10 24.66
N PRO A 631 4.01 48.58 24.99
CA PRO A 631 5.30 48.92 24.36
C PRO A 631 5.79 47.73 23.50
N ASN A 632 6.12 47.83 22.20
CA ASN A 632 6.99 48.74 21.44
C ASN A 632 8.52 48.41 21.48
N GLY A 633 8.91 47.41 20.67
CA GLY A 633 9.93 47.58 19.61
C GLY A 633 11.39 47.96 19.92
N THR A 634 12.27 46.95 20.00
CA THR A 634 13.71 46.98 19.60
C THR A 634 14.17 45.54 19.31
N GLY A 635 15.20 45.25 18.50
CA GLY A 635 16.03 46.17 17.71
C GLY A 635 17.49 45.67 17.47
N GLY A 636 17.69 44.46 16.94
CA GLY A 636 19.02 43.92 16.57
C GLY A 636 18.87 42.62 15.77
N GLN A 637 19.28 42.58 14.50
CA GLN A 637 20.64 42.33 13.99
C GLN A 637 21.03 40.84 13.97
N ALA A 638 21.30 40.34 12.75
CA ALA A 638 21.84 39.01 12.47
C ALA A 638 23.30 39.12 11.97
N PRO A 639 24.11 38.06 12.12
CA PRO A 639 25.29 37.84 11.30
C PRO A 639 25.01 36.82 10.18
N GLN A 640 25.85 36.84 9.13
CA GLN A 640 25.65 36.12 7.87
C GLN A 640 26.95 35.44 7.40
N GLY A 641 26.85 34.18 6.98
CA GLY A 641 27.80 33.55 6.04
C GLY A 641 29.01 32.83 6.63
N GLY A 642 29.24 31.62 6.12
CA GLY A 642 30.47 30.83 6.29
C GLY A 642 30.42 29.65 5.31
N THR A 643 31.47 29.47 4.50
CA THR A 643 31.50 28.52 3.38
C THR A 643 32.73 27.63 3.39
N GLY A 644 32.60 26.41 2.86
CA GLY A 644 33.64 25.39 2.78
C GLY A 644 33.42 24.24 3.79
N GLY A 645 33.83 23.00 3.52
CA GLY A 645 34.47 22.48 2.31
C GLY A 645 34.54 20.93 2.36
N MET A 646 34.74 20.28 1.22
CA MET A 646 34.85 18.81 1.16
C MET A 646 36.21 18.31 1.67
N GLY A 647 36.20 17.23 2.46
CA GLY A 647 37.39 16.47 2.84
C GLY A 647 37.01 15.08 3.35
N GLY A 648 37.57 14.03 2.75
CA GLY A 648 37.32 12.64 3.15
C GLY A 648 38.57 11.99 3.77
N GLY A 649 38.37 11.22 4.84
CA GLY A 649 39.41 10.45 5.52
C GLY A 649 38.79 9.26 6.29
N PRO A 650 39.48 8.12 6.46
CA PRO A 650 38.84 6.86 6.86
C PRO A 650 38.97 6.51 8.35
N GLY A 651 37.97 5.78 8.86
CA GLY A 651 38.13 4.71 9.85
C GLY A 651 38.49 5.11 11.29
N GLY A 652 37.47 5.31 12.14
CA GLY A 652 37.63 5.36 13.59
C GLY A 652 36.29 5.12 14.29
N GLY A 653 36.07 3.91 14.82
CA GLY A 653 34.83 3.56 15.52
C GLY A 653 34.93 3.86 17.02
N MET A 654 34.07 4.74 17.54
CA MET A 654 33.96 5.05 18.98
C MET A 654 32.54 5.51 19.35
N GLY A 655 32.03 5.03 20.49
CA GLY A 655 31.14 5.81 21.36
C GLY A 655 29.74 6.19 20.86
N GLY A 656 29.02 5.32 20.16
CA GLY A 656 27.61 5.54 19.84
C GLY A 656 26.68 5.36 21.06
N GLY A 657 26.56 6.39 21.92
CA GLY A 657 25.65 6.37 23.07
C GLY A 657 24.17 6.32 22.66
N GLY A 658 23.48 5.21 22.97
CA GLY A 658 22.15 4.87 22.48
C GLY A 658 20.98 5.64 23.13
N MET A 659 20.95 6.97 23.01
CA MET A 659 19.82 7.79 23.48
C MET A 659 18.59 7.64 22.55
N GLY A 660 17.48 7.10 23.07
CA GLY A 660 16.15 7.27 22.46
C GLY A 660 15.46 6.04 21.84
N MET A 661 15.84 4.81 22.19
CA MET A 661 15.00 3.62 21.89
C MET A 661 13.96 3.39 22.99
N GLY A 662 12.67 3.52 22.68
CA GLY A 662 11.57 3.31 23.63
C GLY A 662 11.22 1.84 23.93
N GLY A 663 12.22 0.99 24.06
CA GLY A 663 12.09 -0.33 24.70
C GLY A 663 12.54 -0.26 26.16
N ALA A 664 12.34 -1.33 26.93
CA ALA A 664 13.05 -1.49 28.19
C ALA A 664 14.57 -1.51 27.92
N SER A 665 15.35 -0.91 28.82
CA SER A 665 16.81 -0.98 28.71
C SER A 665 17.30 -2.42 28.93
N SER A 666 18.54 -2.71 28.54
CA SER A 666 19.16 -4.03 28.72
C SER A 666 19.18 -4.47 30.20
N GLU A 667 19.25 -3.50 31.10
CA GLU A 667 19.31 -3.66 32.55
C GLU A 667 17.93 -4.04 33.11
N LEU A 668 16.86 -3.35 32.68
CA LEU A 668 15.48 -3.72 33.03
C LEU A 668 15.08 -5.10 32.48
N ILE A 669 15.48 -5.46 31.26
CA ILE A 669 15.25 -6.82 30.73
C ILE A 669 16.01 -7.87 31.55
N SER A 670 17.24 -7.55 31.97
CA SER A 670 18.05 -8.45 32.80
C SER A 670 17.47 -8.60 34.22
N TYR A 671 16.98 -7.51 34.82
CA TYR A 671 16.27 -7.52 36.10
C TYR A 671 15.01 -8.38 36.02
N LEU A 672 14.14 -8.15 35.03
CA LEU A 672 12.89 -8.88 34.88
C LEU A 672 13.14 -10.38 34.68
N LYS A 673 14.11 -10.78 33.84
CA LYS A 673 14.49 -12.20 33.66
C LYS A 673 15.03 -12.83 34.94
N LYS A 674 15.86 -12.09 35.70
CA LYS A 674 16.47 -12.58 36.95
C LYS A 674 15.41 -12.83 38.03
N ASN A 675 14.40 -11.98 38.11
CA ASN A 675 13.34 -12.02 39.12
C ASN A 675 11.99 -12.51 38.55
N GLN A 676 12.01 -13.25 37.43
CA GLN A 676 10.82 -13.80 36.77
C GLN A 676 10.18 -14.94 37.58
N ASP A 677 10.92 -15.52 38.54
CA ASP A 677 10.46 -16.49 39.54
C ASP A 677 9.75 -17.75 38.98
N GLY A 678 9.92 -18.01 37.67
CA GLY A 678 9.29 -19.13 36.94
C GLY A 678 7.99 -18.75 36.20
N ALA A 679 7.55 -17.49 36.30
CA ALA A 679 6.33 -16.99 35.67
C ALA A 679 6.37 -17.11 34.14
N LYS A 680 5.20 -17.42 33.56
CA LYS A 680 5.00 -17.68 32.13
C LYS A 680 5.22 -16.45 31.25
N TRP A 681 4.95 -15.25 31.76
CA TRP A 681 5.19 -13.99 31.07
C TRP A 681 6.14 -13.09 31.86
N LEU A 682 7.10 -12.49 31.15
CA LEU A 682 8.15 -11.63 31.71
C LEU A 682 7.59 -10.32 32.30
N LEU A 683 6.60 -9.74 31.61
CA LEU A 683 6.00 -8.43 31.90
C LEU A 683 4.63 -8.33 31.19
N ALA A 684 3.71 -7.53 31.72
CA ALA A 684 2.56 -7.02 30.98
C ALA A 684 2.71 -5.53 30.69
N VAL A 685 2.40 -5.10 29.47
CA VAL A 685 2.51 -3.70 29.02
C VAL A 685 1.25 -3.24 28.30
N SER A 686 1.06 -1.93 28.22
CA SER A 686 -0.18 -1.32 27.69
C SER A 686 -0.38 -1.45 26.18
N SER A 687 0.67 -1.59 25.36
CA SER A 687 0.56 -1.57 23.89
C SER A 687 1.27 -2.72 23.20
N SER A 688 0.72 -3.16 22.07
CA SER A 688 1.28 -4.25 21.27
C SER A 688 2.61 -3.89 20.63
N GLN A 689 2.88 -2.61 20.42
CA GLN A 689 4.14 -2.09 19.91
C GLN A 689 5.24 -2.20 20.96
N SER A 690 4.96 -1.83 22.22
CA SER A 690 5.87 -2.03 23.35
C SER A 690 6.12 -3.53 23.59
N ALA A 691 5.06 -4.34 23.62
CA ALA A 691 5.16 -5.80 23.80
C ALA A 691 6.03 -6.43 22.70
N ALA A 692 5.84 -6.04 21.43
CA ALA A 692 6.63 -6.53 20.31
C ALA A 692 8.13 -6.23 20.45
N GLN A 693 8.50 -5.00 20.85
CA GLN A 693 9.90 -4.65 21.07
C GLN A 693 10.52 -5.48 22.20
N LEU A 694 9.79 -5.67 23.30
CA LEU A 694 10.24 -6.45 24.45
C LEU A 694 10.38 -7.95 24.12
N ILE A 695 9.46 -8.53 23.34
CA ILE A 695 9.55 -9.92 22.86
C ILE A 695 10.79 -10.11 21.98
N LEU A 696 11.11 -9.14 21.12
CA LEU A 696 12.27 -9.21 20.23
C LEU A 696 13.61 -9.01 20.95
N SER A 697 13.67 -8.17 21.99
CA SER A 697 14.90 -7.90 22.74
C SER A 697 15.16 -8.89 23.87
N SER A 698 14.11 -9.42 24.51
CA SER A 698 14.23 -10.42 25.58
C SER A 698 14.20 -11.87 25.08
N GLY A 699 13.48 -12.14 23.98
CA GLY A 699 13.13 -13.49 23.54
C GLY A 699 12.01 -14.17 24.35
N GLU A 700 11.44 -13.50 25.36
CA GLU A 700 10.44 -14.06 26.28
C GLU A 700 8.99 -13.68 25.89
N PRO A 701 7.97 -14.41 26.40
CA PRO A 701 6.57 -13.98 26.31
C PRO A 701 6.33 -12.68 27.11
N VAL A 702 5.67 -11.70 26.48
CA VAL A 702 5.25 -10.43 27.10
C VAL A 702 3.79 -10.19 26.78
N ILE A 703 2.99 -9.85 27.79
CA ILE A 703 1.56 -9.56 27.61
C ILE A 703 1.39 -8.15 27.02
N SER A 704 0.61 -8.06 25.95
CA SER A 704 0.00 -6.82 25.48
C SER A 704 -1.40 -6.74 26.08
N MET A 705 -1.61 -5.86 27.06
CA MET A 705 -2.89 -5.75 27.77
C MET A 705 -4.03 -5.26 26.86
N TRP A 706 -3.71 -4.35 25.94
CA TRP A 706 -4.60 -3.82 24.91
C TRP A 706 -4.06 -4.11 23.51
N GLY A 707 -4.88 -3.91 22.49
CA GLY A 707 -4.53 -4.15 21.08
C GLY A 707 -3.68 -3.07 20.42
N TRP A 708 -3.39 -3.25 19.13
CA TRP A 708 -2.66 -2.28 18.29
C TRP A 708 -3.29 -0.87 18.33
N SER A 709 -4.63 -0.79 18.34
CA SER A 709 -5.45 0.42 18.44
C SER A 709 -5.84 0.79 19.89
N GLY A 710 -5.49 -0.05 20.87
CA GLY A 710 -5.93 0.05 22.26
C GLY A 710 -7.45 -0.15 22.49
N SER A 711 -8.20 -0.61 21.48
CA SER A 711 -9.64 -0.92 21.61
C SER A 711 -9.95 -2.29 22.21
N ASP A 712 -9.00 -3.22 22.06
CA ASP A 712 -9.20 -4.64 22.33
C ASP A 712 -9.23 -4.93 23.83
N LYS A 713 -10.26 -5.64 24.30
CA LYS A 713 -10.51 -5.89 25.73
C LYS A 713 -9.79 -7.15 26.23
N ALA A 714 -8.50 -7.27 25.91
CA ALA A 714 -7.75 -8.51 26.14
C ALA A 714 -7.41 -8.73 27.63
N MET A 715 -7.06 -7.68 28.38
CA MET A 715 -6.87 -7.76 29.84
C MET A 715 -8.10 -7.24 30.60
N THR A 716 -8.77 -8.11 31.35
CA THR A 716 -9.79 -7.71 32.34
C THR A 716 -9.21 -7.80 33.75
N LEU A 717 -9.77 -7.08 34.73
CA LEU A 717 -9.32 -7.19 36.13
C LEU A 717 -9.43 -8.64 36.64
N ALA A 718 -10.49 -9.36 36.26
CA ALA A 718 -10.65 -10.78 36.59
C ALA A 718 -9.53 -11.65 35.99
N LYS A 719 -9.17 -11.44 34.71
CA LYS A 719 -8.07 -12.19 34.07
C LYS A 719 -6.72 -11.85 34.70
N LEU A 720 -6.47 -10.58 35.00
CA LEU A 720 -5.26 -10.14 35.69
C LEU A 720 -5.11 -10.85 37.05
N LYS A 721 -6.15 -10.79 37.89
CA LYS A 721 -6.18 -11.47 39.19
C LYS A 721 -5.92 -12.97 39.08
N GLU A 722 -6.49 -13.63 38.07
CA GLU A 722 -6.24 -15.05 37.78
C GLU A 722 -4.75 -15.32 37.46
N LEU A 723 -4.12 -14.52 36.59
CA LEU A 723 -2.72 -14.71 36.20
C LEU A 723 -1.75 -14.50 37.36
N VAL A 724 -1.97 -13.47 38.19
CA VAL A 724 -1.16 -13.21 39.39
C VAL A 724 -1.34 -14.32 40.42
N LYS A 725 -2.58 -14.74 40.69
CA LYS A 725 -2.90 -15.80 41.66
C LYS A 725 -2.29 -17.16 41.30
N ASN A 726 -2.18 -17.44 40.00
CA ASN A 726 -1.55 -18.65 39.47
C ASN A 726 -0.02 -18.56 39.39
N GLY A 727 0.59 -17.39 39.67
CA GLY A 727 2.03 -17.16 39.48
C GLY A 727 2.45 -17.13 38.00
N GLU A 728 1.54 -16.89 37.06
CA GLU A 728 1.86 -16.81 35.63
C GLU A 728 2.41 -15.42 35.21
N LEU A 729 2.16 -14.38 36.02
CA LEU A 729 2.57 -13.00 35.77
C LEU A 729 2.94 -12.30 37.09
N HIS A 730 4.13 -11.68 37.16
CA HIS A 730 4.59 -10.92 38.33
C HIS A 730 4.81 -9.42 38.11
N TYR A 731 5.04 -8.95 36.88
CA TYR A 731 5.34 -7.53 36.62
C TYR A 731 4.39 -6.89 35.63
N ILE A 732 4.06 -5.62 35.87
CA ILE A 732 3.25 -4.80 34.98
C ILE A 732 3.89 -3.42 34.82
N GLN A 733 4.02 -2.96 33.57
CA GLN A 733 4.38 -1.58 33.27
C GLN A 733 3.13 -0.73 33.08
N LEU A 734 3.02 0.32 33.87
CA LEU A 734 2.07 1.42 33.65
C LEU A 734 2.85 2.66 33.15
N GLY A 735 2.26 3.44 32.24
CA GLY A 735 2.91 4.63 31.68
C GLY A 735 4.04 4.35 30.67
N GLY A 736 4.64 5.44 30.17
CA GLY A 736 5.82 5.45 29.29
C GLY A 736 5.78 4.64 27.98
N GLY A 737 4.61 4.28 27.46
CA GLY A 737 4.47 3.53 26.21
C GLY A 737 4.77 4.39 24.96
N MET A 738 5.76 4.00 24.15
CA MET A 738 6.11 4.73 22.92
C MET A 738 5.11 4.43 21.80
N GLY A 739 4.01 5.22 21.75
CA GLY A 739 2.96 5.08 20.74
C GLY A 739 1.55 5.21 21.30
N GLY A 740 1.25 6.31 22.00
CA GLY A 740 -0.06 6.58 22.57
C GLY A 740 -1.14 6.85 21.52
N GLY A 741 -1.75 5.80 20.97
CA GLY A 741 -3.14 5.88 20.53
C GLY A 741 -4.06 6.13 21.73
N PRO A 742 -5.18 6.86 21.59
CA PRO A 742 -6.14 7.10 22.68
C PRO A 742 -6.95 5.84 22.98
N GLY A 743 -6.28 4.86 23.61
CA GLY A 743 -6.78 3.52 23.92
C GLY A 743 -6.56 3.09 25.37
N GLY A 744 -6.32 4.06 26.28
CA GLY A 744 -6.45 3.86 27.73
C GLY A 744 -7.78 4.39 28.28
N ASN A 745 -8.67 4.84 27.38
CA ASN A 745 -9.83 5.69 27.67
C ASN A 745 -11.08 4.89 28.07
N SER A 746 -10.95 3.59 28.35
CA SER A 746 -12.05 2.70 28.71
C SER A 746 -12.12 2.50 30.22
N THR A 747 -13.32 2.32 30.77
CA THR A 747 -13.54 2.03 32.20
C THR A 747 -12.72 0.83 32.67
N LEU A 748 -12.58 -0.18 31.80
CA LEU A 748 -11.76 -1.39 32.00
C LEU A 748 -10.27 -1.07 32.17
N SER A 749 -9.73 -0.14 31.38
CA SER A 749 -8.34 0.28 31.50
C SER A 749 -8.10 1.07 32.78
N SER A 750 -9.02 1.94 33.19
CA SER A 750 -8.92 2.63 34.48
C SER A 750 -9.06 1.68 35.67
N GLU A 751 -9.94 0.68 35.60
CA GLU A 751 -10.14 -0.36 36.62
C GLU A 751 -8.87 -1.19 36.83
N VAL A 752 -8.27 -1.71 35.75
CA VAL A 752 -7.01 -2.46 35.79
C VAL A 752 -5.87 -1.57 36.31
N THR A 753 -5.75 -0.34 35.82
CA THR A 753 -4.69 0.60 36.25
C THR A 753 -4.78 0.92 37.74
N ALA A 754 -5.98 1.28 38.22
CA ALA A 754 -6.20 1.63 39.62
C ALA A 754 -5.92 0.45 40.56
N TRP A 755 -6.38 -0.76 40.24
CA TRP A 755 -6.12 -1.93 41.06
C TRP A 755 -4.62 -2.25 41.16
N VAL A 756 -3.88 -2.16 40.04
CA VAL A 756 -2.41 -2.37 40.03
C VAL A 756 -1.69 -1.32 40.88
N GLN A 757 -2.13 -0.06 40.87
CA GLN A 757 -1.54 1.01 41.68
C GLN A 757 -1.91 0.93 43.18
N GLU A 758 -3.04 0.32 43.51
CA GLU A 758 -3.49 0.12 44.90
C GLU A 758 -2.85 -1.12 45.56
N ASN A 759 -2.60 -2.19 44.79
CA ASN A 759 -2.23 -3.50 45.32
C ASN A 759 -0.79 -3.92 44.95
N GLY A 760 -0.22 -3.39 43.87
CA GLY A 760 1.13 -3.73 43.41
C GLY A 760 2.22 -2.87 44.07
N LYS A 761 3.38 -3.48 44.35
CA LYS A 761 4.56 -2.77 44.85
C LYS A 761 5.32 -2.13 43.69
N GLU A 762 5.49 -0.81 43.72
CA GLU A 762 6.38 -0.10 42.79
C GLU A 762 7.83 -0.59 42.94
N VAL A 763 8.49 -0.88 41.82
CA VAL A 763 9.90 -1.30 41.75
C VAL A 763 10.75 -0.05 41.56
N ASP A 764 11.72 0.18 42.44
CA ASP A 764 12.57 1.37 42.39
C ASP A 764 13.47 1.32 41.13
N ALA A 765 13.60 2.44 40.43
CA ALA A 765 14.40 2.53 39.21
C ALA A 765 15.90 2.25 39.44
N SER A 766 16.39 2.38 40.69
CA SER A 766 17.74 1.98 41.08
C SER A 766 17.93 0.46 41.21
N GLU A 767 16.86 -0.34 41.27
CA GLU A 767 16.96 -1.81 41.20
C GLU A 767 17.31 -2.30 39.77
N TYR A 768 17.04 -1.49 38.75
CA TYR A 768 17.20 -1.84 37.33
C TYR A 768 17.92 -0.79 36.46
N GLY A 769 18.55 0.22 37.07
CA GLY A 769 19.30 1.27 36.39
C GLY A 769 20.70 1.47 36.99
N ASP A 770 21.69 1.80 36.17
CA ASP A 770 23.07 1.99 36.64
C ASP A 770 23.30 3.37 37.29
N SER A 771 24.16 3.39 38.31
CA SER A 771 24.42 4.53 39.20
C SER A 771 25.51 5.48 38.66
N SER A 772 25.47 5.78 37.36
CA SER A 772 26.58 6.39 36.61
C SER A 772 26.25 7.74 35.92
N SER A 773 25.31 8.52 36.48
CA SER A 773 24.92 9.84 35.95
C SER A 773 24.97 11.01 36.95
N SER A 774 25.61 10.84 38.10
CA SER A 774 25.73 11.86 39.16
C SER A 774 27.17 12.32 39.42
N ASP A 775 27.93 12.64 38.37
CA ASP A 775 29.21 13.33 38.51
C ASP A 775 29.45 14.34 37.37
N SER A 776 29.06 15.59 37.61
CA SER A 776 29.62 16.76 36.94
C SER A 776 29.77 17.85 37.98
N SER A 777 31.01 18.14 38.33
CA SER A 777 31.33 18.91 39.53
C SER A 777 31.10 20.42 39.36
N SER A 778 30.72 21.03 40.48
CA SER A 778 30.42 22.46 40.64
C SER A 778 31.40 23.40 39.91
N ASN A 779 30.84 24.32 39.13
CA ASN A 779 31.48 25.60 38.85
C ASN A 779 30.47 26.71 39.06
N ALA A 780 30.41 27.23 40.29
CA ALA A 780 29.43 28.22 40.73
C ALA A 780 30.08 29.61 40.74
N ASP A 781 29.69 30.45 39.77
CA ASP A 781 29.88 31.90 39.86
C ASP A 781 28.69 32.52 40.62
N SER A 782 28.94 33.62 41.34
CA SER A 782 28.03 34.14 42.36
C SER A 782 27.00 35.13 41.81
N GLY A 783 25.71 34.81 41.96
CA GLY A 783 24.60 35.70 41.60
C GLY A 783 23.39 35.55 42.52
N SER A 784 23.27 36.42 43.52
CA SER A 784 22.16 36.40 44.48
C SER A 784 20.88 37.02 43.89
N GLY A 785 19.80 36.24 43.76
CA GLY A 785 18.49 36.72 43.32
C GLY A 785 17.34 35.92 43.91
N SER A 786 16.70 36.44 44.96
CA SER A 786 15.55 35.81 45.60
C SER A 786 14.25 36.06 44.81
N GLY A 787 13.68 35.00 44.21
CA GLY A 787 12.39 35.07 43.52
C GLY A 787 11.61 33.76 43.64
N SER A 788 10.37 33.83 44.12
CA SER A 788 9.47 32.68 44.27
C SER A 788 8.90 32.24 42.92
N GLY A 789 9.53 31.28 42.26
CA GLY A 789 9.06 30.70 41.01
C GLY A 789 7.91 29.72 41.19
N SER A 790 6.82 29.91 40.43
CA SER A 790 5.73 28.92 40.36
C SER A 790 6.19 27.67 39.60
N ALA A 791 5.90 26.49 40.14
CA ALA A 791 6.31 25.22 39.56
C ALA A 791 5.47 24.86 38.32
N SER A 792 6.00 25.14 37.12
CA SER A 792 5.43 24.65 35.87
C SER A 792 5.73 23.15 35.72
N GLN A 793 4.70 22.30 35.93
CA GLN A 793 4.84 20.85 35.82
C GLN A 793 5.02 20.42 34.35
N ASN A 794 6.26 20.12 33.95
CA ASN A 794 6.54 19.39 32.72
C ASN A 794 6.08 17.93 32.88
N ASN A 795 4.86 17.64 32.44
CA ASN A 795 4.25 16.32 32.56
C ASN A 795 4.79 15.34 31.49
N GLN A 796 6.05 14.93 31.62
CA GLN A 796 6.61 13.79 30.90
C GLN A 796 6.23 12.50 31.63
N SER A 797 5.33 11.71 31.04
CA SER A 797 4.81 10.49 31.66
C SER A 797 5.86 9.37 31.67
N THR A 798 6.53 9.21 32.81
CA THR A 798 7.45 8.09 33.09
C THR A 798 6.76 6.73 32.95
N ALA A 799 7.54 5.69 32.64
CA ALA A 799 7.12 4.31 32.86
C ALA A 799 7.40 3.93 34.30
N THR A 800 6.44 3.29 34.95
CA THR A 800 6.59 2.71 36.29
C THR A 800 6.33 1.21 36.22
N ILE A 801 7.20 0.41 36.85
CA ILE A 801 7.07 -1.03 36.96
C ILE A 801 6.48 -1.37 38.33
N TYR A 802 5.42 -2.17 38.36
CA TYR A 802 4.82 -2.72 39.57
C TYR A 802 5.06 -4.23 39.63
N ARG A 803 5.50 -4.74 40.78
CA ARG A 803 5.49 -6.17 41.13
C ARG A 803 4.15 -6.52 41.79
N LEU A 804 3.61 -7.69 41.44
CA LEU A 804 2.43 -8.30 42.01
C LEU A 804 2.75 -9.76 42.37
N ASP A 805 2.51 -10.12 43.62
CA ASP A 805 2.69 -11.46 44.16
C ASP A 805 1.32 -12.13 44.41
N PRO A 806 1.23 -13.48 44.47
CA PRO A 806 -0.06 -14.18 44.60
C PRO A 806 -0.86 -13.83 45.86
N SER A 807 -0.21 -13.24 46.87
CA SER A 807 -0.82 -12.66 48.08
C SER A 807 -1.80 -11.52 47.79
N ASP A 808 -1.57 -10.77 46.72
CA ASP A 808 -2.13 -9.42 46.54
C ASP A 808 -3.54 -9.48 45.91
N VAL A 809 -4.00 -10.68 45.55
CA VAL A 809 -5.23 -10.91 44.79
C VAL A 809 -6.49 -11.01 45.67
N GLY A 810 -6.36 -11.59 46.88
CA GLY A 810 -7.46 -12.07 47.73
C GLY A 810 -7.82 -13.54 47.49
#